data_AF-A0A925XBD8-F1
#
_entry.id   AF-A0A925XBD8-F1
#
_cell.length_a   1.000
_cell.length_b   1.000
_cell.length_c   1.000
_cell.angle_alpha   90.00
_cell.angle_beta   90.00
_cell.angle_gamma   90.00
#
_symmetry.space_group_name_H-M   'P 1'
#
loop_
_entity.id
_entity.type
_entity.pdbx_description
1 polymer ?
#
loop_
_entity_poly.entity_id
_entity_poly.type
_entity_poly.pdbx_seq_one_letter_code
_entity_poly.pdbx_strand_id
1 'polypeptide(L)'
;LLNVLNGNKEPQQGKVLINGLNIYQDKEDLKGVIGYVPQDDLLVEELTVYENLYFAARLCFAKMPEATIDKLVINTLHDLGLTEAKDLRVGNVLDKTISGGQRKRVNIGLELLREPSVLFVDEPTSGLSSKDSENIIDLLKELTFAGKLIFVVIHQPSSDIFKLFDKLIVMDKGGHQIYYGNPVESVVYFKSLTNQVNADVALCAACGNVNPEQIFDIIETKVVDEYGRETDERKYTPEDWRDYFEVIQRVPKLIPAAEKPLSTLRVPNKVVQWFLFTWRDLLSKLNDRQYLVINLVQAPVLALLLGYIVRFYKIDELTSQGEYIFAENLNVPAFLFMSIIVSLFMGLTLSAEEIIKDAKILKREKFLNLSRSSYLFSKMGILFSFSALQSFLYTIIGTWIVGIEGMNWIYWGVLFSVSCFANMVGLNISQTFKTVVTIYILIPILLIPQLILGGIVVKFDQINPDMYGQDNTPLIGDLMASRWAFEALMVSQFMENPYEKPFYETDKQKAHADYKKNYFLTTLSAKTAYCANAEDKKDETFIKYLRLLKREIKQQMQEVPTVKLAVYEQLNPEKFTKSTAQALEKYYQELEKYYNQTYIKVVEERDAIISGQMRTEEQRKAFLAKKLRFHNERVEDLVTNTVTDQRIVEYEGKLVHKIYPIFFNPDSPANSLDYRSHFYAPVKHIFGYYVPTLYFNIGVIWVMSLLLYITLYFKTFRWLLSRGKKAE
;
A
#
# COMPACT_ATOMS: atom_id res chain seq x y z
N LEU A 1 26.16 -23.36 10.40
CA LEU A 1 25.99 -23.76 11.81
C LEU A 1 25.30 -22.68 12.66
N LEU A 2 25.77 -21.43 12.64
CA LEU A 2 25.26 -20.34 13.50
C LEU A 2 23.73 -20.17 13.51
N ASN A 3 23.10 -20.20 12.33
CA ASN A 3 21.63 -20.11 12.21
C ASN A 3 20.85 -21.30 12.80
N VAL A 4 21.50 -22.45 12.97
CA VAL A 4 20.91 -23.58 13.69
C VAL A 4 21.04 -23.30 15.18
N LEU A 5 22.24 -23.00 15.67
CA LEU A 5 22.47 -22.75 17.10
C LEU A 5 21.65 -21.60 17.70
N ASN A 6 21.32 -20.58 16.92
CA ASN A 6 20.49 -19.45 17.38
C ASN A 6 18.97 -19.64 17.17
N GLY A 7 18.53 -20.79 16.65
CA GLY A 7 17.11 -21.12 16.46
C GLY A 7 16.46 -20.58 15.18
N ASN A 8 17.19 -19.91 14.28
CA ASN A 8 16.65 -19.40 13.02
C ASN A 8 16.27 -20.51 12.02
N LYS A 9 16.99 -21.64 12.03
CA LYS A 9 16.78 -22.78 11.14
C LYS A 9 16.71 -24.06 11.97
N GLU A 10 15.65 -24.83 11.80
CA GLU A 10 15.48 -26.14 12.46
C GLU A 10 16.36 -27.20 11.78
N PRO A 11 17.09 -28.03 12.56
CA PRO A 11 17.91 -29.09 12.02
C PRO A 11 17.02 -30.25 11.56
N GLN A 12 17.46 -30.99 10.55
CA GLN A 12 16.79 -32.22 10.13
C GLN A 12 17.00 -33.36 11.14
N GLN A 13 18.16 -33.37 11.81
CA GLN A 13 18.55 -34.37 12.81
C GLN A 13 19.35 -33.71 13.95
N GLY A 14 19.29 -34.27 15.15
CA GLY A 14 19.96 -33.74 16.34
C GLY A 14 19.10 -32.78 17.16
N LYS A 15 19.67 -32.27 18.26
CA LYS A 15 19.04 -31.31 19.17
C LYS A 15 20.05 -30.26 19.61
N VAL A 16 19.58 -29.04 19.81
CA VAL A 16 20.37 -27.96 20.42
C VAL A 16 19.73 -27.62 21.76
N LEU A 17 20.50 -27.73 22.84
CA LEU A 17 20.01 -27.60 24.21
C LEU A 17 20.71 -26.43 24.92
N ILE A 18 19.95 -25.63 25.66
CA ILE A 18 20.46 -24.62 26.61
C ILE A 18 19.95 -25.03 27.99
N ASN A 19 20.87 -25.36 28.90
CA ASN A 19 20.54 -25.92 30.23
C ASN A 19 19.49 -27.05 30.17
N GLY A 20 19.61 -27.93 29.17
CA GLY A 20 18.69 -29.06 28.95
C GLY A 20 17.40 -28.72 28.19
N LEU A 21 17.07 -27.44 27.97
CA LEU A 21 15.89 -27.00 27.21
C LEU A 21 16.18 -26.96 25.71
N ASN A 22 15.26 -27.45 24.89
CA ASN A 22 15.41 -27.49 23.44
C ASN A 22 14.98 -26.17 22.81
N ILE A 23 15.89 -25.50 22.09
CA ILE A 23 15.64 -24.17 21.49
C ILE A 23 14.46 -24.14 20.49
N TYR A 24 14.09 -25.27 19.91
CA TYR A 24 13.00 -25.35 18.92
C TYR A 24 11.65 -25.69 19.54
N GLN A 25 11.64 -26.43 20.66
CA GLN A 25 10.43 -26.90 21.34
C GLN A 25 10.04 -25.95 22.48
N ASP A 26 11.02 -25.51 23.27
CA ASP A 26 10.83 -24.73 24.50
C ASP A 26 11.01 -23.22 24.27
N LYS A 27 10.42 -22.69 23.21
CA LYS A 27 10.63 -21.30 22.76
C LYS A 27 10.20 -20.24 23.76
N GLU A 28 9.16 -20.51 24.55
CA GLU A 28 8.66 -19.56 25.54
C GLU A 28 9.59 -19.46 26.76
N ASP A 29 10.14 -20.59 27.24
CA ASP A 29 11.09 -20.61 28.36
C ASP A 29 12.45 -19.99 27.99
N LEU A 30 12.84 -20.04 26.71
CA LEU A 30 14.11 -19.51 26.21
C LEU A 30 14.01 -18.09 25.61
N LYS A 31 12.84 -17.46 25.73
CA LYS A 31 12.58 -16.14 25.15
C LYS A 31 13.47 -15.08 25.81
N GLY A 32 14.29 -14.39 25.02
CA GLY A 32 15.21 -13.35 25.50
C GLY A 32 16.55 -13.86 26.03
N VAL A 33 16.76 -15.18 26.11
CA VAL A 33 18.04 -15.78 26.55
C VAL A 33 19.12 -15.65 25.48
N ILE A 34 18.72 -15.73 24.20
CA ILE A 34 19.60 -15.68 23.05
C ILE A 34 19.59 -14.28 22.43
N GLY A 35 20.77 -13.68 22.26
CA GLY A 35 21.02 -12.49 21.46
C GLY A 35 21.73 -12.84 20.14
N TYR A 36 21.49 -12.08 19.08
CA TYR A 36 22.14 -12.27 17.78
C TYR A 36 22.53 -10.93 17.17
N VAL A 37 23.84 -10.72 17.01
CA VAL A 37 24.42 -9.58 16.30
C VAL A 37 24.73 -10.01 14.86
N PRO A 38 24.00 -9.51 13.85
CA PRO A 38 24.29 -9.80 12.45
C PRO A 38 25.55 -9.08 11.95
N GLN A 39 26.08 -9.56 10.82
CA GLN A 39 27.19 -8.92 10.11
C GLN A 39 26.83 -7.50 9.66
N ASP A 40 25.67 -7.35 9.01
CA ASP A 40 25.11 -6.05 8.61
C ASP A 40 24.77 -5.17 9.83
N ASP A 41 25.09 -3.88 9.75
CA ASP A 41 24.68 -2.91 10.76
C ASP A 41 23.24 -2.47 10.57
N LEU A 42 22.35 -3.01 11.41
CA LEU A 42 20.90 -2.79 11.31
C LEU A 42 20.45 -1.68 12.27
N LEU A 43 20.76 -0.45 11.91
CA LEU A 43 20.44 0.78 12.65
C LEU A 43 19.45 1.64 11.87
N VAL A 44 18.68 2.47 12.57
CA VAL A 44 17.90 3.54 11.94
C VAL A 44 18.85 4.72 11.70
N GLU A 45 19.17 4.98 10.44
CA GLU A 45 20.23 5.90 10.03
C GLU A 45 19.90 7.36 10.36
N GLU A 46 18.62 7.73 10.37
CA GLU A 46 18.20 9.11 10.63
C GLU A 46 18.19 9.46 12.11
N LEU A 47 18.22 8.47 12.99
CA LEU A 47 18.19 8.65 14.44
C LEU A 47 19.61 8.79 15.00
N THR A 48 19.69 9.34 16.21
CA THR A 48 20.94 9.40 16.98
C THR A 48 21.33 8.04 17.54
N VAL A 49 22.59 7.93 17.96
CA VAL A 49 23.10 6.75 18.67
C VAL A 49 22.26 6.46 19.92
N TYR A 50 21.92 7.51 20.69
CA TYR A 50 21.03 7.40 21.85
C TYR A 50 19.64 6.90 21.49
N GLU A 51 19.00 7.51 20.49
CA GLU A 51 17.62 7.19 20.10
C GLU A 51 17.50 5.73 19.64
N ASN A 52 18.47 5.23 18.88
CA ASN A 52 18.51 3.82 18.47
C ASN A 52 18.45 2.89 19.69
N LEU A 53 19.31 3.12 20.69
CA LEU A 53 19.35 2.33 21.92
C LEU A 53 18.09 2.51 22.78
N TYR A 54 17.62 3.75 22.91
CA TYR A 54 16.42 4.09 23.67
C TYR A 54 15.17 3.38 23.14
N PHE A 55 14.91 3.42 21.83
CA PHE A 55 13.76 2.75 21.24
C PHE A 55 13.85 1.24 21.37
N ALA A 56 15.04 0.66 21.21
CA ALA A 56 15.25 -0.76 21.43
C ALA A 56 14.98 -1.16 22.89
N ALA A 57 15.48 -0.39 23.86
CA ALA A 57 15.22 -0.61 25.28
C ALA A 57 13.72 -0.50 25.61
N ARG A 58 13.02 0.53 25.10
CA ARG A 58 11.57 0.71 25.27
C ARG A 58 10.74 -0.45 24.71
N LEU A 59 11.20 -1.08 23.62
CA LEU A 59 10.58 -2.26 23.03
C LEU A 59 10.89 -3.56 23.79
N CYS A 60 11.91 -3.56 24.65
CA CYS A 60 12.33 -4.72 25.45
C CYS A 60 11.84 -4.69 26.90
N PHE A 61 11.58 -3.49 27.47
CA PHE A 61 11.33 -3.30 28.91
C PHE A 61 10.04 -2.52 29.20
N ALA A 62 8.89 -3.16 29.03
CA ALA A 62 7.57 -2.55 29.14
C ALA A 62 7.23 -1.91 30.50
N LYS A 63 7.77 -2.45 31.60
CA LYS A 63 7.39 -2.07 32.98
C LYS A 63 8.42 -1.15 33.65
N MET A 64 9.51 -0.81 32.97
CA MET A 64 10.54 0.06 33.54
C MET A 64 10.12 1.52 33.38
N PRO A 65 10.29 2.36 34.44
CA PRO A 65 10.15 3.80 34.31
C PRO A 65 11.11 4.36 33.27
N GLU A 66 10.70 5.43 32.58
CA GLU A 66 11.50 6.07 31.55
C GLU A 66 12.88 6.51 32.07
N ALA A 67 12.94 7.10 33.26
CA ALA A 67 14.21 7.48 33.89
C ALA A 67 15.15 6.30 34.15
N THR A 68 14.62 5.08 34.34
CA THR A 68 15.44 3.86 34.49
C THR A 68 15.96 3.40 33.14
N ILE A 69 15.16 3.51 32.09
CA ILE A 69 15.56 3.17 30.71
C ILE A 69 16.65 4.13 30.23
N ASP A 70 16.51 5.42 30.48
CA ASP A 70 17.53 6.42 30.15
C ASP A 70 18.86 6.11 30.84
N LYS A 71 18.82 5.77 32.14
CA LYS A 71 20.02 5.35 32.88
C LYS A 71 20.65 4.09 32.29
N LEU A 72 19.83 3.08 31.93
CA LEU A 72 20.31 1.85 31.30
C LEU A 72 21.04 2.15 29.98
N VAL A 73 20.44 3.00 29.14
CA VAL A 73 21.02 3.40 27.85
C VAL A 73 22.32 4.16 28.05
N ILE A 74 22.37 5.11 28.99
CA ILE A 74 23.58 5.89 29.30
C ILE A 74 24.70 4.97 29.82
N ASN A 75 24.39 4.03 30.70
CA ASN A 75 25.37 3.06 31.20
C ASN A 75 25.89 2.19 30.04
N THR A 76 25.00 1.69 29.17
CA THR A 76 25.40 0.90 28.00
C THR A 76 26.29 1.70 27.05
N LEU A 77 26.03 2.99 26.86
CA LEU A 77 26.89 3.87 26.06
C LEU A 77 28.27 4.05 26.69
N HIS A 78 28.32 4.18 28.01
CA HIS A 78 29.57 4.26 28.75
C HIS A 78 30.39 2.96 28.60
N ASP A 79 29.77 1.81 28.80
CA ASP A 79 30.41 0.48 28.68
C ASP A 79 30.93 0.21 27.26
N LEU A 80 30.28 0.78 26.24
CA LEU A 80 30.72 0.67 24.84
C LEU A 80 31.75 1.73 24.43
N GLY A 81 32.07 2.69 25.32
CA GLY A 81 32.92 3.83 24.99
C GLY A 81 32.33 4.72 23.89
N LEU A 82 31.01 4.95 23.93
CA LEU A 82 30.22 5.72 22.95
C LEU A 82 29.56 6.98 23.54
N THR A 83 29.91 7.37 24.76
CA THR A 83 29.31 8.52 25.46
C THR A 83 29.40 9.83 24.66
N GLU A 84 30.54 10.09 24.01
CA GLU A 84 30.74 11.30 23.20
C GLU A 84 29.93 11.30 21.90
N ALA A 85 29.61 10.11 21.37
CA ALA A 85 28.84 9.95 20.14
C ALA A 85 27.33 9.88 20.37
N LYS A 86 26.87 10.00 21.63
CA LYS A 86 25.48 9.82 22.04
C LYS A 86 24.47 10.58 21.18
N ASP A 87 24.71 11.87 20.96
CA ASP A 87 23.78 12.77 20.28
C ASP A 87 24.09 12.91 18.78
N LEU A 88 25.12 12.21 18.28
CA LEU A 88 25.42 12.16 16.86
C LEU A 88 24.41 11.25 16.14
N ARG A 89 23.97 11.68 14.96
CA ARG A 89 23.21 10.83 14.03
C ARG A 89 24.06 9.64 13.62
N VAL A 90 23.43 8.50 13.37
CA VAL A 90 24.15 7.33 12.86
C VAL A 90 24.61 7.57 11.42
N GLY A 91 23.73 8.14 10.59
CA GLY A 91 24.01 8.42 9.18
C GLY A 91 24.09 7.16 8.33
N ASN A 92 24.16 7.33 7.01
CA ASN A 92 24.27 6.22 6.07
C ASN A 92 25.75 6.00 5.66
N VAL A 93 26.02 5.03 4.77
CA VAL A 93 27.41 4.72 4.36
C VAL A 93 28.08 5.86 3.58
N LEU A 94 27.27 6.72 2.92
CA LEU A 94 27.72 7.86 2.13
C LEU A 94 27.85 9.15 2.97
N ASP A 95 27.02 9.30 3.99
CA ASP A 95 26.98 10.38 4.97
C ASP A 95 27.47 9.87 6.33
N LYS A 96 28.78 9.64 6.42
CA LYS A 96 29.42 9.03 7.59
C LYS A 96 29.49 10.04 8.74
N THR A 97 28.53 9.98 9.66
CA THR A 97 28.55 10.78 10.88
C THR A 97 29.34 10.10 12.02
N ILE A 98 29.22 8.78 12.16
CA ILE A 98 29.99 7.96 13.11
C ILE A 98 30.94 6.99 12.38
N SER A 99 32.04 6.59 13.02
CA SER A 99 33.00 5.64 12.44
C SER A 99 32.41 4.22 12.30
N GLY A 100 33.02 3.38 11.45
CA GLY A 100 32.59 1.99 11.29
C GLY A 100 32.67 1.19 12.59
N GLY A 101 33.76 1.36 13.35
CA GLY A 101 33.92 0.72 14.67
C GLY A 101 32.89 1.21 15.70
N GLN A 102 32.54 2.50 15.69
CA GLN A 102 31.46 3.04 16.53
C GLN A 102 30.11 2.45 16.14
N ARG A 103 29.81 2.38 14.83
CA ARG A 103 28.58 1.79 14.30
C ARG A 103 28.40 0.34 14.73
N LYS A 104 29.47 -0.46 14.62
CA LYS A 104 29.46 -1.87 15.05
C LYS A 104 29.25 -1.99 16.57
N ARG A 105 29.87 -1.12 17.37
CA ARG A 105 29.63 -1.06 18.83
C ARG A 105 28.18 -0.71 19.17
N VAL A 106 27.54 0.23 18.47
CA VAL A 106 26.09 0.51 18.63
C VAL A 106 25.25 -0.71 18.28
N ASN A 107 25.60 -1.40 17.19
CA ASN A 107 24.91 -2.60 16.74
C ASN A 107 24.99 -3.74 17.78
N ILE A 108 26.15 -3.91 18.43
CA ILE A 108 26.33 -4.81 19.57
C ILE A 108 25.51 -4.32 20.78
N GLY A 109 25.57 -3.03 21.11
CA GLY A 109 24.83 -2.42 22.22
C GLY A 109 23.33 -2.67 22.19
N LEU A 110 22.72 -2.66 21.01
CA LEU A 110 21.30 -2.98 20.82
C LEU A 110 20.94 -4.43 21.22
N GLU A 111 21.88 -5.38 21.14
CA GLU A 111 21.69 -6.72 21.72
C GLU A 111 22.03 -6.73 23.22
N LEU A 112 23.07 -6.02 23.65
CA LEU A 112 23.51 -6.01 25.05
C LEU A 112 22.50 -5.38 26.01
N LEU A 113 21.71 -4.41 25.56
CA LEU A 113 20.61 -3.82 26.34
C LEU A 113 19.66 -4.87 26.91
N ARG A 114 19.51 -6.02 26.25
CA ARG A 114 18.63 -7.11 26.69
C ARG A 114 19.25 -8.05 27.71
N GLU A 115 20.53 -7.89 28.00
CA GLU A 115 21.31 -8.77 28.86
C GLU A 115 21.15 -10.27 28.50
N PRO A 116 21.36 -10.67 27.23
CA PRO A 116 21.25 -12.08 26.85
C PRO A 116 22.33 -12.91 27.56
N SER A 117 21.97 -14.13 27.99
CA SER A 117 22.92 -15.08 28.56
C SER A 117 23.81 -15.72 27.51
N VAL A 118 23.28 -15.90 26.29
CA VAL A 118 24.02 -16.44 25.14
C VAL A 118 23.97 -15.43 23.99
N LEU A 119 25.14 -15.00 23.51
CA LEU A 119 25.26 -14.03 22.43
C LEU A 119 25.93 -14.67 21.21
N PHE A 120 25.27 -14.62 20.05
CA PHE A 120 25.85 -15.01 18.78
C PHE A 120 26.26 -13.76 18.00
N VAL A 121 27.51 -13.68 17.56
CA VAL A 121 28.07 -12.53 16.86
C VAL A 121 28.65 -12.99 15.53
N ASP A 122 28.09 -12.47 14.44
CA ASP A 122 28.44 -12.85 13.07
C ASP A 122 29.42 -11.84 12.48
N GLU A 123 30.67 -12.27 12.25
CA GLU A 123 31.76 -11.47 11.69
C GLU A 123 31.91 -10.05 12.30
N PRO A 124 32.24 -9.94 13.60
CA PRO A 124 32.32 -8.64 14.28
C PRO A 124 33.44 -7.73 13.78
N THR A 125 34.49 -8.29 13.18
CA THR A 125 35.72 -7.58 12.77
C THR A 125 35.73 -7.19 11.29
N SER A 126 34.71 -7.61 10.52
CA SER A 126 34.66 -7.37 9.08
C SER A 126 34.50 -5.88 8.76
N GLY A 127 35.36 -5.37 7.86
CA GLY A 127 35.34 -3.96 7.44
C GLY A 127 35.90 -2.95 8.46
N LEU A 128 36.58 -3.42 9.50
CA LEU A 128 37.19 -2.57 10.54
C LEU A 128 38.72 -2.49 10.43
N SER A 129 39.29 -1.47 11.04
CA SER A 129 40.75 -1.39 11.24
C SER A 129 41.21 -2.48 12.22
N SER A 130 42.50 -2.85 12.19
CA SER A 130 43.05 -3.85 13.13
C SER A 130 42.82 -3.45 14.59
N LYS A 131 43.01 -2.16 14.92
CA LYS A 131 42.83 -1.66 16.29
C LYS A 131 41.36 -1.66 16.72
N ASP A 132 40.45 -1.26 15.83
CA ASP A 132 39.01 -1.31 16.13
C ASP A 132 38.53 -2.76 16.31
N SER A 133 39.09 -3.69 15.53
CA SER A 133 38.79 -5.12 15.64
C SER A 133 39.22 -5.68 17.00
N GLU A 134 40.44 -5.36 17.45
CA GLU A 134 40.92 -5.72 18.80
C GLU A 134 39.98 -5.19 19.88
N ASN A 135 39.65 -3.89 19.84
CA ASN A 135 38.78 -3.26 20.83
C ASN A 135 37.39 -3.93 20.91
N ILE A 136 36.84 -4.39 19.77
CA ILE A 136 35.56 -5.13 19.77
C ILE A 136 35.71 -6.51 20.40
N ILE A 137 36.79 -7.23 20.11
CA ILE A 137 37.02 -8.55 20.70
C ILE A 137 37.30 -8.44 22.20
N ASP A 138 38.03 -7.41 22.64
CA ASP A 138 38.24 -7.11 24.06
C ASP A 138 36.92 -6.84 24.78
N LEU A 139 36.03 -6.02 24.20
CA LEU A 139 34.68 -5.80 24.73
C LEU A 139 33.89 -7.11 24.84
N LEU A 140 33.93 -7.98 23.81
CA LEU A 140 33.28 -9.28 23.89
C LEU A 140 33.92 -10.15 24.98
N LYS A 141 35.24 -10.07 25.16
CA LYS A 141 35.94 -10.81 26.21
C LYS A 141 35.52 -10.35 27.61
N GLU A 142 35.39 -9.04 27.84
CA GLU A 142 34.88 -8.49 29.09
C GLU A 142 33.49 -9.03 29.44
N LEU A 143 32.60 -9.14 28.45
CA LEU A 143 31.28 -9.73 28.62
C LEU A 143 31.33 -11.22 29.01
N THR A 144 32.34 -11.97 28.57
CA THR A 144 32.53 -13.36 29.02
C THR A 144 32.91 -13.45 30.49
N PHE A 145 33.72 -12.50 30.99
CA PHE A 145 34.04 -12.42 32.42
C PHE A 145 32.82 -12.04 33.26
N ALA A 146 31.86 -11.31 32.68
CA ALA A 146 30.55 -11.05 33.28
C ALA A 146 29.58 -12.26 33.24
N GLY A 147 30.03 -13.44 32.78
CA GLY A 147 29.25 -14.69 32.80
C GLY A 147 28.41 -14.94 31.55
N LYS A 148 28.61 -14.19 30.46
CA LYS A 148 27.90 -14.41 29.19
C LYS A 148 28.62 -15.44 28.32
N LEU A 149 27.87 -16.34 27.69
CA LEU A 149 28.40 -17.26 26.68
C LEU A 149 28.36 -16.59 25.30
N ILE A 150 29.51 -16.47 24.64
CA ILE A 150 29.59 -15.77 23.35
C ILE A 150 30.12 -16.71 22.27
N PHE A 151 29.38 -16.78 21.16
CA PHE A 151 29.80 -17.45 19.93
C PHE A 151 30.15 -16.40 18.90
N VAL A 152 31.38 -16.45 18.39
CA VAL A 152 31.85 -15.55 17.34
C VAL A 152 32.18 -16.36 16.09
N VAL A 153 31.65 -15.94 14.95
CA VAL A 153 32.16 -16.35 13.64
C VAL A 153 33.11 -15.27 13.17
N ILE A 154 34.36 -15.63 12.88
CA ILE A 154 35.38 -14.68 12.45
C ILE A 154 36.08 -15.17 11.19
N HIS A 155 36.31 -14.25 10.26
CA HIS A 155 37.11 -14.49 9.06
C HIS A 155 38.51 -13.90 9.28
N GLN A 156 39.55 -14.72 9.11
CA GLN A 156 40.98 -14.31 9.18
C GLN A 156 41.31 -13.41 10.40
N PRO A 157 41.28 -13.94 11.63
CA PRO A 157 41.66 -13.17 12.81
C PRO A 157 43.15 -12.81 12.80
N SER A 158 43.51 -11.65 13.35
CA SER A 158 44.91 -11.35 13.66
C SER A 158 45.43 -12.30 14.75
N SER A 159 46.75 -12.43 14.85
CA SER A 159 47.39 -13.23 15.90
C SER A 159 46.94 -12.86 17.31
N ASP A 160 46.80 -11.56 17.59
CA ASP A 160 46.40 -11.09 18.92
C ASP A 160 44.93 -11.42 19.20
N ILE A 161 44.04 -11.19 18.23
CA ILE A 161 42.63 -11.59 18.34
C ILE A 161 42.49 -13.11 18.51
N PHE A 162 43.27 -13.88 17.76
CA PHE A 162 43.21 -15.35 17.78
C PHE A 162 43.52 -15.93 19.17
N LYS A 163 44.45 -15.30 19.91
CA LYS A 163 44.82 -15.71 21.27
C LYS A 163 43.78 -15.37 22.34
N LEU A 164 42.84 -14.45 22.06
CA LEU A 164 41.83 -14.03 23.03
C LEU A 164 40.69 -15.05 23.19
N PHE A 165 40.48 -15.93 22.20
CA PHE A 165 39.41 -16.92 22.22
C PHE A 165 39.69 -18.06 23.20
N ASP A 166 38.67 -18.44 23.98
CA ASP A 166 38.77 -19.56 24.93
C ASP A 166 38.72 -20.93 24.24
N LYS A 167 37.88 -21.04 23.19
CA LYS A 167 37.67 -22.24 22.40
C LYS A 167 37.49 -21.90 20.93
N LEU A 168 38.09 -22.71 20.06
CA LEU A 168 37.97 -22.68 18.61
C LEU A 168 37.20 -23.91 18.14
N ILE A 169 36.25 -23.71 17.22
CA ILE A 169 35.61 -24.76 16.43
C ILE A 169 36.06 -24.53 14.98
N VAL A 170 36.62 -25.57 14.35
CA VAL A 170 36.95 -25.54 12.91
C VAL A 170 36.04 -26.51 12.18
N MET A 171 35.45 -26.03 11.09
CA MET A 171 34.60 -26.83 10.21
C MET A 171 35.13 -26.79 8.78
N ASP A 172 35.13 -27.93 8.12
CA ASP A 172 35.53 -28.09 6.72
C ASP A 172 34.32 -28.17 5.78
N LYS A 173 34.59 -28.22 4.47
CA LYS A 173 33.58 -28.36 3.40
C LYS A 173 32.64 -29.53 3.70
N GLY A 174 31.35 -29.32 3.41
CA GLY A 174 30.29 -30.27 3.78
C GLY A 174 29.77 -30.12 5.23
N GLY A 175 30.38 -29.25 6.05
CA GLY A 175 29.94 -29.02 7.42
C GLY A 175 30.52 -30.01 8.43
N HIS A 176 31.64 -30.65 8.09
CA HIS A 176 32.35 -31.58 8.95
C HIS A 176 33.13 -30.82 10.02
N GLN A 177 32.94 -31.17 11.29
CA GLN A 177 33.73 -30.62 12.38
C GLN A 177 35.08 -31.35 12.44
N ILE A 178 36.17 -30.60 12.46
CA ILE A 178 37.54 -31.15 12.34
C ILE A 178 38.47 -30.74 13.49
N TYR A 179 38.03 -29.79 14.33
CA TYR A 179 38.73 -29.40 15.55
C TYR A 179 37.77 -28.75 16.58
N TYR A 180 38.05 -28.96 17.86
CA TYR A 180 37.43 -28.27 18.98
C TYR A 180 38.46 -28.09 20.09
N GLY A 181 38.78 -26.90 20.57
CA GLY A 181 39.81 -26.81 21.61
C GLY A 181 40.41 -25.44 21.77
N ASN A 182 41.58 -25.36 22.39
CA ASN A 182 42.30 -24.09 22.52
C ASN A 182 42.76 -23.61 21.12
N PRO A 183 42.57 -22.33 20.75
CA PRO A 183 42.97 -21.84 19.43
C PRO A 183 44.46 -22.06 19.11
N VAL A 184 45.36 -21.81 20.07
CA VAL A 184 46.81 -21.92 19.85
C VAL A 184 47.23 -23.38 19.65
N GLU A 185 46.62 -24.31 20.38
CA GLU A 185 46.86 -25.76 20.23
C GLU A 185 46.39 -26.29 18.88
N SER A 186 45.43 -25.63 18.22
CA SER A 186 44.93 -26.07 16.91
C SER A 186 46.04 -26.11 15.84
N VAL A 187 46.99 -25.19 15.90
CA VAL A 187 48.14 -25.16 14.97
C VAL A 187 48.99 -26.42 15.14
N VAL A 188 49.28 -26.79 16.39
CA VAL A 188 50.03 -28.01 16.73
C VAL A 188 49.26 -29.25 16.32
N TYR A 189 47.94 -29.28 16.54
CA TYR A 189 47.07 -30.38 16.15
C TYR A 189 47.15 -30.68 14.65
N PHE A 190 46.94 -29.67 13.79
CA PHE A 190 46.96 -29.86 12.34
C PHE A 190 48.36 -30.17 11.81
N LYS A 191 49.42 -29.56 12.36
CA LYS A 191 50.81 -29.89 12.01
C LYS A 191 51.17 -31.32 12.37
N SER A 192 50.76 -31.79 13.54
CA SER A 192 51.04 -33.15 14.01
C SER A 192 50.35 -34.19 13.12
N LEU A 193 49.10 -33.94 12.73
CA LEU A 193 48.37 -34.86 11.84
C LEU A 193 48.98 -34.96 10.44
N THR A 194 49.61 -33.90 9.98
CA THR A 194 50.28 -33.87 8.67
C THR A 194 51.78 -34.15 8.72
N ASN A 195 52.33 -34.44 9.91
CA ASN A 195 53.76 -34.65 10.15
C ASN A 195 54.64 -33.51 9.62
N GLN A 196 54.21 -32.25 9.80
CA GLN A 196 55.02 -31.08 9.42
C GLN A 196 56.24 -30.90 10.35
N VAL A 197 57.28 -30.24 9.82
CA VAL A 197 58.47 -29.87 10.60
C VAL A 197 58.07 -28.87 11.69
N ASN A 198 58.60 -29.03 12.91
CA ASN A 198 58.25 -28.25 14.11
C ASN A 198 56.76 -28.35 14.48
N ALA A 199 56.20 -29.56 14.45
CA ALA A 199 54.79 -29.80 14.77
C ALA A 199 54.42 -29.41 16.20
N ASP A 200 55.36 -29.48 17.13
CA ASP A 200 55.26 -29.09 18.54
C ASP A 200 55.26 -27.56 18.74
N VAL A 201 55.63 -26.78 17.73
CA VAL A 201 55.75 -25.32 17.83
C VAL A 201 54.46 -24.63 17.39
N ALA A 202 53.74 -24.09 18.36
CA ALA A 202 52.49 -23.33 18.15
C ALA A 202 52.71 -21.84 17.81
N LEU A 203 53.76 -21.22 18.39
CA LEU A 203 54.02 -19.79 18.34
C LEU A 203 55.43 -19.51 17.81
N CYS A 204 55.62 -18.36 17.17
CA CYS A 204 56.96 -17.89 16.82
C CYS A 204 57.77 -17.59 18.10
N ALA A 205 58.93 -18.23 18.25
CA ALA A 205 59.79 -18.05 19.43
C ALA A 205 60.33 -16.61 19.59
N ALA A 206 60.48 -15.85 18.50
CA ALA A 206 61.05 -14.51 18.53
C ALA A 206 60.05 -13.42 18.94
N CYS A 207 58.79 -13.53 18.49
CA CYS A 207 57.79 -12.46 18.66
C CYS A 207 56.47 -12.94 19.29
N GLY A 208 56.33 -14.22 19.61
CA GLY A 208 55.10 -14.78 20.18
C GLY A 208 53.91 -14.74 19.23
N ASN A 209 54.12 -14.53 17.93
CA ASN A 209 53.05 -14.42 16.95
C ASN A 209 52.55 -15.83 16.55
N VAL A 210 51.23 -15.98 16.39
CA VAL A 210 50.60 -17.16 15.78
C VAL A 210 50.13 -16.76 14.39
N ASN A 211 50.25 -17.65 13.40
CA ASN A 211 49.62 -17.45 12.10
C ASN A 211 48.38 -18.35 11.99
N PRO A 212 47.15 -17.81 12.17
CA PRO A 212 45.93 -18.60 12.05
C PRO A 212 45.68 -19.13 10.63
N GLU A 213 46.22 -18.47 9.59
CA GLU A 213 46.03 -18.92 8.20
C GLU A 213 46.68 -20.27 7.93
N GLN A 214 47.74 -20.60 8.67
CA GLN A 214 48.41 -21.89 8.56
C GLN A 214 47.45 -23.07 8.76
N ILE A 215 46.39 -22.91 9.56
CA ILE A 215 45.37 -23.93 9.74
C ILE A 215 44.67 -24.20 8.40
N PHE A 216 44.24 -23.15 7.70
CA PHE A 216 43.57 -23.26 6.41
C PHE A 216 44.52 -23.80 5.33
N ASP A 217 45.78 -23.36 5.30
CA ASP A 217 46.80 -23.87 4.37
C ASP A 217 47.02 -25.38 4.54
N ILE A 218 47.07 -25.87 5.79
CA ILE A 218 47.22 -27.30 6.08
C ILE A 218 45.98 -28.07 5.62
N ILE A 219 44.79 -27.57 5.95
CA ILE A 219 43.54 -28.24 5.60
C ILE A 219 43.37 -28.28 4.08
N GLU A 220 43.73 -27.21 3.35
CA GLU A 220 43.63 -27.09 1.88
C GLU A 220 44.84 -27.64 1.11
N THR A 221 45.80 -28.28 1.78
CA THR A 221 47.00 -28.84 1.12
C THR A 221 46.63 -29.77 -0.04
N LYS A 222 47.25 -29.54 -1.20
CA LYS A 222 47.00 -30.26 -2.46
C LYS A 222 47.95 -31.44 -2.65
N VAL A 223 47.52 -32.43 -3.43
CA VAL A 223 48.39 -33.52 -3.90
C VAL A 223 49.36 -32.94 -4.93
N VAL A 224 50.62 -33.37 -4.87
CA VAL A 224 51.67 -32.94 -5.79
C VAL A 224 51.88 -34.02 -6.83
N ASP A 225 51.97 -33.64 -8.11
CA ASP A 225 52.24 -34.56 -9.21
C ASP A 225 53.72 -34.99 -9.28
N GLU A 226 54.04 -35.89 -10.22
CA GLU A 226 55.40 -36.40 -10.44
C GLU A 226 56.42 -35.31 -10.82
N TYR A 227 55.96 -34.13 -11.24
CA TYR A 227 56.79 -32.98 -11.63
C TYR A 227 56.89 -31.92 -10.53
N GLY A 228 56.34 -32.17 -9.33
CA GLY A 228 56.37 -31.23 -8.23
C GLY A 228 55.32 -30.12 -8.32
N ARG A 229 54.31 -30.24 -9.19
CA ARG A 229 53.23 -29.25 -9.33
C ARG A 229 52.04 -29.63 -8.48
N GLU A 230 51.45 -28.64 -7.81
CA GLU A 230 50.22 -28.84 -7.06
C GLU A 230 49.06 -29.14 -8.03
N THR A 231 48.37 -30.25 -7.80
CA THR A 231 47.15 -30.63 -8.51
C THR A 231 45.94 -29.90 -7.93
N ASP A 232 44.77 -30.04 -8.57
CA ASP A 232 43.52 -29.52 -8.00
C ASP A 232 42.92 -30.45 -6.94
N GLU A 233 43.49 -31.64 -6.76
CA GLU A 233 43.03 -32.60 -5.76
C GLU A 233 43.63 -32.31 -4.40
N ARG A 234 42.76 -32.31 -3.39
CA ARG A 234 43.15 -32.09 -2.00
C ARG A 234 43.75 -33.36 -1.43
N LYS A 235 44.83 -33.22 -0.64
CA LYS A 235 45.53 -34.36 -0.04
C LYS A 235 44.69 -35.15 0.96
N TYR A 236 43.89 -34.45 1.75
CA TYR A 236 42.97 -35.03 2.73
C TYR A 236 41.55 -34.54 2.44
N THR A 237 40.59 -35.47 2.40
CA THR A 237 39.18 -35.14 2.21
C THR A 237 38.57 -34.58 3.51
N PRO A 238 37.46 -33.82 3.42
CA PRO A 238 36.75 -33.38 4.62
C PRO A 238 36.30 -34.53 5.54
N GLU A 239 35.98 -35.70 4.96
CA GLU A 239 35.64 -36.91 5.69
C GLU A 239 36.84 -37.47 6.46
N ASP A 240 38.03 -37.50 5.86
CA ASP A 240 39.25 -37.95 6.53
C ASP A 240 39.52 -37.08 7.78
N TRP A 241 39.40 -35.76 7.65
CA TRP A 241 39.60 -34.84 8.76
C TRP A 241 38.58 -35.03 9.90
N ARG A 242 37.32 -35.31 9.58
CA ARG A 242 36.29 -35.66 10.56
C ARG A 242 36.67 -36.94 11.30
N ASP A 243 37.09 -37.96 10.56
CA ASP A 243 37.40 -39.26 11.14
C ASP A 243 38.63 -39.17 12.08
N TYR A 244 39.65 -38.38 11.71
CA TYR A 244 40.75 -38.05 12.64
C TYR A 244 40.24 -37.36 13.91
N PHE A 245 39.36 -36.37 13.76
CA PHE A 245 38.79 -35.62 14.88
C PHE A 245 38.00 -36.53 15.84
N GLU A 246 37.14 -37.40 15.33
CA GLU A 246 36.31 -38.31 16.15
C GLU A 246 37.15 -39.34 16.92
N VAL A 247 38.26 -39.79 16.33
CA VAL A 247 39.19 -40.73 16.99
C VAL A 247 39.97 -40.05 18.11
N ILE A 248 40.48 -38.84 17.86
CA ILE A 248 41.36 -38.11 18.79
C ILE A 248 40.55 -37.49 19.93
N GLN A 249 39.38 -36.93 19.61
CA GLN A 249 38.66 -36.07 20.52
C GLN A 249 37.34 -36.69 20.99
N ARG A 250 37.36 -37.27 22.19
CA ARG A 250 36.13 -37.71 22.87
C ARG A 250 35.43 -36.52 23.53
N VAL A 251 34.32 -36.08 22.93
CA VAL A 251 33.48 -35.04 23.53
C VAL A 251 32.95 -35.54 24.89
N PRO A 252 33.26 -34.85 26.01
CA PRO A 252 32.80 -35.28 27.33
C PRO A 252 31.27 -35.25 27.40
N LYS A 253 30.66 -36.25 28.06
CA LYS A 253 29.23 -36.23 28.37
C LYS A 253 28.97 -35.10 29.37
N LEU A 254 28.27 -34.05 28.92
CA LEU A 254 27.88 -32.92 29.75
C LEU A 254 26.68 -33.30 30.63
N ILE A 255 26.73 -32.93 31.92
CA ILE A 255 25.57 -32.99 32.81
C ILE A 255 24.80 -31.67 32.63
N PRO A 256 23.50 -31.70 32.29
CA PRO A 256 22.71 -30.48 32.15
C PRO A 256 22.67 -29.69 33.47
N ALA A 257 22.91 -28.38 33.40
CA ALA A 257 22.67 -27.49 34.53
C ALA A 257 21.18 -27.52 34.93
N ALA A 258 20.88 -27.57 36.23
CA ALA A 258 19.51 -27.67 36.74
C ALA A 258 18.75 -26.34 36.71
N GLU A 259 19.45 -25.21 36.56
CA GLU A 259 18.87 -23.87 36.63
C GLU A 259 18.35 -23.41 35.26
N LYS A 260 17.12 -22.87 35.25
CA LYS A 260 16.55 -22.22 34.07
C LYS A 260 17.34 -20.95 33.75
N PRO A 261 17.62 -20.68 32.47
CA PRO A 261 18.28 -19.44 32.08
C PRO A 261 17.42 -18.22 32.45
N LEU A 262 18.05 -17.19 33.01
CA LEU A 262 17.39 -15.95 33.38
C LEU A 262 17.02 -15.16 32.12
N SER A 263 15.78 -14.68 32.05
CA SER A 263 15.34 -13.73 31.02
C SER A 263 14.76 -12.50 31.67
N THR A 264 15.30 -11.33 31.31
CA THR A 264 14.84 -10.02 31.78
C THR A 264 13.84 -9.39 30.80
N LEU A 265 13.58 -10.02 29.65
CA LEU A 265 12.78 -9.46 28.57
C LEU A 265 11.29 -9.40 28.93
N ARG A 266 10.70 -8.20 28.85
CA ARG A 266 9.26 -7.97 29.01
C ARG A 266 8.75 -7.04 27.92
N VAL A 267 8.23 -7.64 26.85
CA VAL A 267 7.72 -6.91 25.68
C VAL A 267 6.46 -6.08 26.02
N PRO A 268 6.31 -4.84 25.50
CA PRO A 268 5.13 -4.00 25.75
C PRO A 268 3.84 -4.57 25.17
N ASN A 269 2.70 -4.05 25.61
CA ASN A 269 1.42 -4.38 25.00
C ASN A 269 1.31 -3.80 23.57
N LYS A 270 0.31 -4.25 22.80
CA LYS A 270 0.13 -3.87 21.39
C LYS A 270 -0.04 -2.35 21.18
N VAL A 271 -0.68 -1.65 22.11
CA VAL A 271 -0.96 -0.21 22.00
C VAL A 271 0.31 0.62 22.24
N VAL A 272 1.08 0.27 23.27
CA VAL A 272 2.37 0.90 23.57
C VAL A 272 3.36 0.64 22.44
N GLN A 273 3.39 -0.57 21.88
CA GLN A 273 4.20 -0.86 20.68
C GLN A 273 3.80 0.02 19.49
N TRP A 274 2.50 0.18 19.24
CA TRP A 274 2.01 1.04 18.15
C TRP A 274 2.46 2.49 18.34
N PHE A 275 2.35 3.03 19.56
CA PHE A 275 2.82 4.38 19.86
C PHE A 275 4.35 4.50 19.69
N LEU A 276 5.13 3.54 20.19
CA LEU A 276 6.60 3.55 20.06
C LEU A 276 7.05 3.47 18.60
N PHE A 277 6.45 2.59 17.80
CA PHE A 277 6.76 2.52 16.37
C PHE A 277 6.40 3.82 15.65
N THR A 278 5.25 4.42 15.99
CA THR A 278 4.82 5.70 15.42
C THR A 278 5.80 6.82 15.80
N TRP A 279 6.19 6.89 17.06
CA TRP A 279 7.12 7.91 17.54
C TRP A 279 8.51 7.78 16.90
N ARG A 280 9.04 6.55 16.85
CA ARG A 280 10.33 6.26 16.20
C ARG A 280 10.33 6.66 14.73
N ASP A 281 9.30 6.24 14.00
CA ASP A 281 9.19 6.49 12.56
C ASP A 281 8.94 7.97 12.25
N LEU A 282 8.16 8.66 13.10
CA LEU A 282 7.99 10.11 13.00
C LEU A 282 9.31 10.85 13.20
N LEU A 283 10.08 10.52 14.24
CA LEU A 283 11.38 11.16 14.48
C LEU A 283 12.38 10.91 13.34
N SER A 284 12.46 9.67 12.83
CA SER A 284 13.31 9.35 11.68
C SER A 284 12.95 10.23 10.46
N LYS A 285 11.64 10.37 10.17
CA LYS A 285 11.18 11.23 9.07
C LYS A 285 11.41 12.72 9.32
N LEU A 286 11.23 13.20 10.56
CA LEU A 286 11.49 14.60 10.90
C LEU A 286 12.97 14.97 10.77
N ASN A 287 13.86 14.01 11.01
CA ASN A 287 15.31 14.17 10.85
C ASN A 287 15.77 14.08 9.38
N ASP A 288 14.94 13.56 8.48
CA ASP A 288 15.15 13.59 7.04
C ASP A 288 14.51 14.84 6.40
N ARG A 289 15.28 15.94 6.41
CA ARG A 289 14.84 17.22 5.83
C ARG A 289 14.58 17.12 4.32
N GLN A 290 15.35 16.33 3.60
CA GLN A 290 15.20 16.21 2.14
C GLN A 290 13.87 15.51 1.81
N TYR A 291 13.58 14.40 2.50
CA TYR A 291 12.32 13.70 2.37
C TYR A 291 11.13 14.60 2.71
N LEU A 292 11.18 15.33 3.85
CA LEU A 292 10.09 16.22 4.25
C LEU A 292 9.84 17.33 3.23
N VAL A 293 10.89 18.02 2.78
CA VAL A 293 10.76 19.13 1.84
C VAL A 293 10.18 18.64 0.52
N ILE A 294 10.70 17.55 -0.04
CA ILE A 294 10.21 17.01 -1.31
C ILE A 294 8.73 16.63 -1.19
N ASN A 295 8.36 15.86 -0.16
CA ASN A 295 6.99 15.38 -0.02
C ASN A 295 5.99 16.51 0.29
N LEU A 296 6.36 17.51 1.11
CA LEU A 296 5.45 18.60 1.44
C LEU A 296 5.31 19.62 0.29
N VAL A 297 6.37 19.88 -0.48
CA VAL A 297 6.36 20.85 -1.58
C VAL A 297 5.74 20.28 -2.85
N GLN A 298 5.84 18.96 -3.07
CA GLN A 298 5.31 18.28 -4.25
C GLN A 298 3.82 18.58 -4.49
N ALA A 299 2.99 18.54 -3.44
CA ALA A 299 1.55 18.79 -3.53
C ALA A 299 1.20 20.23 -3.98
N PRO A 300 1.68 21.28 -3.28
CA PRO A 300 1.53 22.66 -3.72
C PRO A 300 2.02 22.91 -5.14
N VAL A 301 3.20 22.42 -5.51
CA VAL A 301 3.78 22.66 -6.84
C VAL A 301 2.94 22.03 -7.95
N LEU A 302 2.47 20.80 -7.75
CA LEU A 302 1.61 20.13 -8.73
C LEU A 302 0.22 20.78 -8.81
N ALA A 303 -0.33 21.25 -7.69
CA ALA A 303 -1.57 22.02 -7.69
C ALA A 303 -1.44 23.36 -8.43
N LEU A 304 -0.33 24.08 -8.22
CA LEU A 304 -0.02 25.32 -8.94
C LEU A 304 0.09 25.07 -10.44
N LEU A 305 0.88 24.08 -10.83
CA LEU A 305 1.13 23.74 -12.23
C LEU A 305 -0.16 23.31 -12.93
N LEU A 306 -0.90 22.36 -12.35
CA LEU A 306 -2.14 21.87 -12.95
C LEU A 306 -3.21 22.96 -12.99
N GLY A 307 -3.41 23.68 -11.88
CA GLY A 307 -4.38 24.75 -11.78
C GLY A 307 -4.11 25.84 -12.82
N TYR A 308 -2.85 26.25 -12.98
CA TYR A 308 -2.45 27.25 -13.97
C TYR A 308 -2.71 26.79 -15.41
N ILE A 309 -2.32 25.56 -15.77
CA ILE A 309 -2.52 25.01 -17.12
C ILE A 309 -4.01 24.89 -17.47
N VAL A 310 -4.85 24.53 -16.50
CA VAL A 310 -6.28 24.28 -16.70
C VAL A 310 -7.13 25.55 -16.61
N ARG A 311 -6.59 26.65 -16.08
CA ARG A 311 -7.31 27.94 -15.96
C ARG A 311 -7.53 28.60 -17.34
N PHE A 312 -8.51 28.07 -18.09
CA PHE A 312 -8.89 28.52 -19.40
C PHE A 312 -9.82 29.73 -19.32
N TYR A 313 -9.56 30.74 -20.15
CA TYR A 313 -10.44 31.87 -20.38
C TYR A 313 -10.45 32.20 -21.88
N LYS A 314 -11.59 32.64 -22.39
CA LYS A 314 -11.69 33.12 -23.77
C LYS A 314 -11.10 34.52 -23.86
N ILE A 315 -10.33 34.78 -24.92
CA ILE A 315 -9.87 36.12 -25.26
C ILE A 315 -10.85 36.64 -26.30
N ASP A 316 -11.44 37.79 -26.02
CA ASP A 316 -12.30 38.45 -27.00
C ASP A 316 -11.43 38.96 -28.17
N GLU A 317 -11.75 38.50 -29.38
CA GLU A 317 -11.00 38.83 -30.60
C GLU A 317 -11.01 40.33 -30.91
N LEU A 318 -12.05 41.05 -30.47
CA LEU A 318 -12.22 42.48 -30.75
C LEU A 318 -11.50 43.37 -29.73
N THR A 319 -11.49 42.99 -28.45
CA THR A 319 -10.91 43.81 -27.37
C THR A 319 -9.52 43.33 -26.94
N SER A 320 -9.08 42.14 -27.38
CA SER A 320 -7.84 41.47 -26.92
C SER A 320 -7.73 41.34 -25.40
N GLN A 321 -8.84 41.47 -24.68
CA GLN A 321 -8.94 41.29 -23.24
C GLN A 321 -9.67 39.97 -22.97
N GLY A 322 -9.21 39.25 -21.95
CA GLY A 322 -9.84 38.01 -21.49
C GLY A 322 -10.07 38.09 -20.00
N GLU A 323 -11.32 37.92 -19.58
CA GLU A 323 -11.68 37.80 -18.17
C GLU A 323 -11.92 36.31 -17.85
N TYR A 324 -11.40 35.86 -16.71
CA TYR A 324 -11.63 34.49 -16.28
C TYR A 324 -13.01 34.32 -15.67
N ILE A 325 -13.82 33.45 -16.26
CA ILE A 325 -15.15 33.07 -15.78
C ILE A 325 -15.16 31.56 -15.51
N PHE A 326 -15.41 31.16 -14.27
CA PHE A 326 -15.44 29.75 -13.89
C PHE A 326 -16.47 28.94 -14.69
N ALA A 327 -17.64 29.54 -14.96
CA ALA A 327 -18.69 28.88 -15.73
C ALA A 327 -18.28 28.44 -17.14
N GLU A 328 -17.41 29.19 -17.80
CA GLU A 328 -16.97 28.95 -19.17
C GLU A 328 -15.70 28.08 -19.25
N ASN A 329 -15.11 27.69 -18.11
CA ASN A 329 -13.88 26.92 -18.12
C ASN A 329 -14.15 25.46 -18.56
N LEU A 330 -13.71 25.12 -19.77
CA LEU A 330 -13.88 23.80 -20.39
C LEU A 330 -13.03 22.70 -19.73
N ASN A 331 -12.02 23.07 -18.96
CA ASN A 331 -11.02 22.14 -18.44
C ASN A 331 -11.32 21.65 -17.01
N VAL A 332 -12.42 22.09 -16.38
CA VAL A 332 -12.78 21.67 -15.00
C VAL A 332 -12.87 20.15 -14.85
N PRO A 333 -13.55 19.38 -15.73
CA PRO A 333 -13.56 17.92 -15.62
C PRO A 333 -12.16 17.28 -15.74
N ALA A 334 -11.30 17.84 -16.60
CA ALA A 334 -9.91 17.39 -16.72
C ALA A 334 -9.12 17.67 -15.44
N PHE A 335 -9.31 18.83 -14.81
CA PHE A 335 -8.71 19.14 -13.50
C PHE A 335 -9.14 18.16 -12.41
N LEU A 336 -10.43 17.82 -12.33
CA LEU A 336 -10.93 16.85 -11.35
C LEU A 336 -10.26 15.49 -11.53
N PHE A 337 -10.20 15.03 -12.77
CA PHE A 337 -9.60 13.74 -13.08
C PHE A 337 -8.09 13.73 -12.82
N MET A 338 -7.37 14.73 -13.31
CA MET A 338 -5.92 14.83 -13.10
C MET A 338 -5.58 14.98 -11.61
N SER A 339 -6.41 15.66 -10.82
CA SER A 339 -6.24 15.75 -9.37
C SER A 339 -6.32 14.39 -8.67
N ILE A 340 -7.21 13.51 -9.14
CA ILE A 340 -7.31 12.14 -8.63
C ILE A 340 -6.05 11.34 -8.98
N ILE A 341 -5.57 11.45 -10.23
CA ILE A 341 -4.34 10.77 -10.67
C ILE A 341 -3.13 11.28 -9.89
N VAL A 342 -3.03 12.58 -9.66
CA VAL A 342 -1.97 13.20 -8.85
C VAL A 342 -2.02 12.69 -7.41
N SER A 343 -3.22 12.58 -6.81
CA SER A 343 -3.39 12.01 -5.47
C SER A 343 -2.99 10.53 -5.38
N LEU A 344 -3.35 9.73 -6.40
CA LEU A 344 -2.92 8.33 -6.52
C LEU A 344 -1.39 8.23 -6.61
N PHE A 345 -0.78 9.05 -7.48
CA PHE A 345 0.67 9.06 -7.66
C PHE A 345 1.39 9.43 -6.36
N MET A 346 0.98 10.51 -5.69
CA MET A 346 1.57 10.94 -4.41
C MET A 346 1.50 9.86 -3.34
N GLY A 347 0.34 9.21 -3.16
CA GLY A 347 0.19 8.14 -2.17
C GLY A 347 1.03 6.91 -2.49
N LEU A 348 1.14 6.54 -3.78
CA LEU A 348 2.01 5.43 -4.20
C LEU A 348 3.48 5.75 -3.93
N THR A 349 3.97 6.90 -4.37
CA THR A 349 5.39 7.26 -4.21
C THR A 349 5.78 7.40 -2.74
N LEU A 350 4.89 7.93 -1.89
CA LEU A 350 5.16 8.10 -0.46
C LEU A 350 5.31 6.78 0.29
N SER A 351 4.51 5.77 -0.07
CA SER A 351 4.38 4.52 0.70
C SER A 351 5.19 3.35 0.14
N ALA A 352 5.58 3.40 -1.13
CA ALA A 352 6.13 2.23 -1.81
C ALA A 352 7.51 1.79 -1.31
N GLU A 353 8.27 2.63 -0.60
CA GLU A 353 9.58 2.28 -0.06
C GLU A 353 9.58 1.95 1.45
N GLU A 354 8.46 2.11 2.15
CA GLU A 354 8.45 2.11 3.62
C GLU A 354 8.82 0.75 4.25
N ILE A 355 8.23 -0.35 3.77
CA ILE A 355 8.46 -1.68 4.37
C ILE A 355 9.78 -2.28 3.88
N ILE A 356 10.19 -1.98 2.64
CA ILE A 356 11.46 -2.48 2.09
C ILE A 356 12.66 -1.85 2.81
N LYS A 357 12.60 -0.56 3.18
CA LYS A 357 13.64 0.10 3.98
C LYS A 357 13.77 -0.53 5.37
N ASP A 358 12.64 -0.81 6.02
CA ASP A 358 12.63 -1.44 7.34
C ASP A 358 12.95 -2.94 7.32
N ALA A 359 13.02 -3.57 6.15
CA ALA A 359 13.03 -5.03 6.03
C ALA A 359 14.17 -5.70 6.82
N LYS A 360 15.35 -5.07 6.85
CA LYS A 360 16.48 -5.60 7.61
C LYS A 360 16.26 -5.43 9.12
N ILE A 361 15.81 -4.27 9.59
CA ILE A 361 15.51 -3.99 11.00
C ILE A 361 14.42 -4.96 11.51
N LEU A 362 13.35 -5.17 10.72
CA LEU A 362 12.28 -6.12 11.05
C LEU A 362 12.78 -7.57 11.17
N LYS A 363 13.82 -7.95 10.41
CA LYS A 363 14.44 -9.28 10.52
C LYS A 363 15.13 -9.46 11.87
N ARG A 364 15.79 -8.41 12.37
CA ARG A 364 16.40 -8.38 13.71
C ARG A 364 15.35 -8.41 14.82
N GLU A 365 14.34 -7.55 14.73
CA GLU A 365 13.29 -7.44 15.75
C GLU A 365 12.40 -8.69 15.81
N LYS A 366 12.48 -9.59 14.83
CA LYS A 366 11.76 -10.86 14.83
C LYS A 366 12.02 -11.71 16.08
N PHE A 367 13.22 -11.65 16.66
CA PHE A 367 13.56 -12.36 17.91
C PHE A 367 12.75 -11.88 19.13
N LEU A 368 12.19 -10.67 19.08
CA LEU A 368 11.37 -10.09 20.14
C LEU A 368 9.90 -10.52 20.07
N ASN A 369 9.46 -11.13 18.96
CA ASN A 369 8.06 -11.46 18.69
C ASN A 369 7.11 -10.24 18.83
N LEU A 370 7.50 -9.09 18.26
CA LEU A 370 6.70 -7.87 18.28
C LEU A 370 5.40 -8.00 17.46
N SER A 371 4.42 -7.18 17.82
CA SER A 371 3.09 -7.16 17.21
C SER A 371 3.14 -6.56 15.81
N ARG A 372 2.92 -7.41 14.82
CA ARG A 372 2.86 -6.99 13.42
C ARG A 372 1.74 -6.00 13.13
N SER A 373 0.57 -6.16 13.76
CA SER A 373 -0.53 -5.20 13.59
C SER A 373 -0.13 -3.82 14.10
N SER A 374 0.59 -3.75 15.22
CA SER A 374 1.06 -2.49 15.80
C SER A 374 2.02 -1.75 14.86
N TYR A 375 2.95 -2.48 14.23
CA TYR A 375 3.85 -1.94 13.20
C TYR A 375 3.09 -1.47 11.94
N LEU A 376 2.14 -2.25 11.44
CA LEU A 376 1.39 -1.85 10.24
C LEU A 376 0.50 -0.64 10.50
N PHE A 377 -0.18 -0.59 11.65
CA PHE A 377 -1.00 0.57 12.03
C PHE A 377 -0.16 1.83 12.29
N SER A 378 1.07 1.71 12.78
CA SER A 378 1.94 2.89 12.94
C SER A 378 2.32 3.46 11.58
N LYS A 379 2.71 2.59 10.64
CA LYS A 379 3.04 3.00 9.27
C LYS A 379 1.85 3.62 8.56
N MET A 380 0.68 2.99 8.63
CA MET A 380 -0.54 3.55 8.04
C MET A 380 -0.91 4.91 8.65
N GLY A 381 -0.82 5.06 9.98
CA GLY A 381 -1.17 6.29 10.66
C GLY A 381 -0.30 7.47 10.20
N ILE A 382 1.01 7.25 10.07
CA ILE A 382 1.94 8.28 9.58
C ILE A 382 1.65 8.60 8.11
N LEU A 383 1.57 7.60 7.24
CA LEU A 383 1.32 7.80 5.82
C LEU A 383 0.00 8.51 5.55
N PHE A 384 -1.07 8.13 6.27
CA PHE A 384 -2.37 8.78 6.13
C PHE A 384 -2.34 10.22 6.64
N SER A 385 -1.58 10.51 7.71
CA SER A 385 -1.41 11.88 8.20
C SER A 385 -0.68 12.77 7.20
N PHE A 386 0.39 12.26 6.57
CA PHE A 386 1.09 12.96 5.49
C PHE A 386 0.19 13.17 4.27
N SER A 387 -0.51 12.13 3.82
CA SER A 387 -1.46 12.24 2.70
C SER A 387 -2.63 13.18 3.00
N ALA A 388 -3.12 13.24 4.24
CA ALA A 388 -4.15 14.19 4.64
C ALA A 388 -3.66 15.63 4.47
N LEU A 389 -2.43 15.92 4.91
CA LEU A 389 -1.82 17.24 4.76
C LEU A 389 -1.53 17.57 3.29
N GLN A 390 -0.94 16.64 2.53
CA GLN A 390 -0.63 16.83 1.10
C GLN A 390 -1.90 17.08 0.28
N SER A 391 -2.93 16.24 0.45
CA SER A 391 -4.21 16.41 -0.26
C SER A 391 -4.93 17.69 0.15
N PHE A 392 -4.81 18.14 1.40
CA PHE A 392 -5.36 19.40 1.87
C PHE A 392 -4.69 20.60 1.21
N LEU A 393 -3.36 20.64 1.23
CA LEU A 393 -2.57 21.70 0.58
C LEU A 393 -2.83 21.73 -0.93
N TYR A 394 -2.86 20.56 -1.57
CA TYR A 394 -3.19 20.42 -2.98
C TYR A 394 -4.60 20.98 -3.28
N THR A 395 -5.59 20.60 -2.47
CA THR A 395 -6.98 21.02 -2.66
C THR A 395 -7.12 22.52 -2.55
N ILE A 396 -6.61 23.14 -1.47
CA ILE A 396 -6.73 24.59 -1.26
C ILE A 396 -6.13 25.37 -2.42
N ILE A 397 -4.93 25.00 -2.85
CA ILE A 397 -4.22 25.72 -3.91
C ILE A 397 -4.89 25.49 -5.26
N GLY A 398 -5.23 24.23 -5.57
CA GLY A 398 -5.85 23.86 -6.84
C GLY A 398 -7.24 24.47 -7.02
N THR A 399 -8.11 24.37 -6.01
CA THR A 399 -9.46 24.95 -6.08
C THR A 399 -9.42 26.47 -6.11
N TRP A 400 -8.48 27.09 -5.39
CA TRP A 400 -8.28 28.54 -5.45
C TRP A 400 -7.88 29.02 -6.85
N ILE A 401 -6.93 28.35 -7.51
CA ILE A 401 -6.51 28.73 -8.88
C ILE A 401 -7.60 28.44 -9.91
N VAL A 402 -8.34 27.33 -9.78
CA VAL A 402 -9.43 27.05 -10.72
C VAL A 402 -10.67 27.90 -10.42
N GLY A 403 -10.79 28.49 -9.23
CA GLY A 403 -11.96 29.28 -8.82
C GLY A 403 -13.16 28.43 -8.40
N ILE A 404 -12.90 27.20 -7.90
CA ILE A 404 -13.93 26.34 -7.32
C ILE A 404 -14.16 26.79 -5.88
N GLU A 405 -15.38 27.19 -5.56
CA GLU A 405 -15.71 27.77 -4.26
C GLU A 405 -16.74 26.94 -3.47
N GLY A 406 -16.58 26.90 -2.15
CA GLY A 406 -17.52 26.23 -1.25
C GLY A 406 -17.42 24.69 -1.22
N MET A 407 -16.53 24.09 -2.00
CA MET A 407 -16.45 22.63 -2.18
C MET A 407 -15.16 21.98 -1.65
N ASN A 408 -14.31 22.74 -0.98
CA ASN A 408 -12.98 22.30 -0.53
C ASN A 408 -13.01 21.01 0.32
N TRP A 409 -13.98 20.87 1.22
CA TRP A 409 -14.07 19.67 2.09
C TRP A 409 -14.47 18.40 1.32
N ILE A 410 -15.34 18.53 0.31
CA ILE A 410 -15.74 17.41 -0.55
C ILE A 410 -14.52 16.95 -1.36
N TYR A 411 -13.82 17.92 -1.98
CA TYR A 411 -12.62 17.65 -2.77
C TYR A 411 -11.53 17.02 -1.92
N TRP A 412 -11.24 17.61 -0.77
CA TRP A 412 -10.25 17.08 0.16
C TRP A 412 -10.61 15.67 0.62
N GLY A 413 -11.87 15.42 1.01
CA GLY A 413 -12.31 14.09 1.47
C GLY A 413 -12.15 13.00 0.41
N VAL A 414 -12.48 13.30 -0.85
CA VAL A 414 -12.30 12.35 -1.97
C VAL A 414 -10.81 12.15 -2.27
N LEU A 415 -10.04 13.23 -2.45
CA LEU A 415 -8.61 13.15 -2.76
C LEU A 415 -7.81 12.47 -1.64
N PHE A 416 -8.15 12.75 -0.38
CA PHE A 416 -7.59 12.07 0.79
C PHE A 416 -7.88 10.56 0.76
N SER A 417 -9.14 10.16 0.53
CA SER A 417 -9.52 8.75 0.46
C SER A 417 -8.78 8.00 -0.65
N VAL A 418 -8.61 8.64 -1.82
CA VAL A 418 -7.81 8.13 -2.94
C VAL A 418 -6.33 7.98 -2.55
N SER A 419 -5.76 8.97 -1.85
CA SER A 419 -4.37 8.92 -1.39
C SER A 419 -4.17 7.79 -0.37
N CYS A 420 -5.12 7.57 0.54
CA CYS A 420 -5.12 6.44 1.47
C CYS A 420 -5.17 5.09 0.75
N PHE A 421 -6.02 4.95 -0.27
CA PHE A 421 -6.02 3.76 -1.11
C PHE A 421 -4.67 3.53 -1.79
N ALA A 422 -4.09 4.57 -2.39
CA ALA A 422 -2.77 4.52 -3.00
C ALA A 422 -1.66 4.15 -2.01
N ASN A 423 -1.70 4.67 -0.78
CA ASN A 423 -0.79 4.29 0.30
C ASN A 423 -0.85 2.78 0.59
N MET A 424 -2.06 2.22 0.62
CA MET A 424 -2.24 0.79 0.86
C MET A 424 -1.73 -0.07 -0.29
N VAL A 425 -1.90 0.38 -1.53
CA VAL A 425 -1.30 -0.26 -2.71
C VAL A 425 0.23 -0.22 -2.61
N GLY A 426 0.81 0.95 -2.32
CA GLY A 426 2.26 1.12 -2.20
C GLY A 426 2.88 0.27 -1.07
N LEU A 427 2.25 0.19 0.10
CA LEU A 427 2.68 -0.71 1.17
C LEU A 427 2.68 -2.19 0.75
N ASN A 428 1.65 -2.63 0.00
CA ASN A 428 1.60 -3.99 -0.53
C ASN A 428 2.75 -4.26 -1.51
N ILE A 429 3.07 -3.31 -2.38
CA ILE A 429 4.21 -3.39 -3.31
C ILE A 429 5.53 -3.45 -2.52
N SER A 430 5.70 -2.53 -1.56
CA SER A 430 6.88 -2.44 -0.69
C SER A 430 7.20 -3.75 0.03
N GLN A 431 6.18 -4.45 0.52
CA GLN A 431 6.36 -5.73 1.21
C GLN A 431 6.67 -6.90 0.27
N THR A 432 6.25 -6.79 -0.99
CA THR A 432 6.24 -7.89 -1.96
C THR A 432 7.57 -7.98 -2.71
N PHE A 433 8.11 -6.85 -3.15
CA PHE A 433 9.32 -6.80 -3.96
C PHE A 433 10.59 -6.65 -3.11
N LYS A 434 11.73 -7.00 -3.70
CA LYS A 434 13.05 -7.00 -3.03
C LYS A 434 13.93 -5.80 -3.38
N THR A 435 13.57 -5.05 -4.43
CA THR A 435 14.36 -3.91 -4.92
C THR A 435 13.44 -2.73 -5.18
N VAL A 436 13.94 -1.54 -4.90
CA VAL A 436 13.24 -0.27 -5.12
C VAL A 436 13.03 0.01 -6.62
N VAL A 437 13.96 -0.41 -7.48
CA VAL A 437 13.85 -0.22 -8.94
C VAL A 437 12.60 -0.90 -9.52
N THR A 438 12.31 -2.14 -9.10
CA THR A 438 11.11 -2.85 -9.56
C THR A 438 9.82 -2.15 -9.13
N ILE A 439 9.84 -1.51 -7.95
CA ILE A 439 8.71 -0.74 -7.44
C ILE A 439 8.42 0.45 -8.36
N TYR A 440 9.45 1.21 -8.76
CA TYR A 440 9.27 2.35 -9.65
C TYR A 440 8.78 1.98 -11.05
N ILE A 441 9.17 0.83 -11.58
CA ILE A 441 8.65 0.33 -12.87
C ILE A 441 7.16 -0.03 -12.77
N LEU A 442 6.70 -0.49 -11.61
CA LEU A 442 5.30 -0.90 -11.40
C LEU A 442 4.35 0.28 -11.22
N ILE A 443 4.80 1.42 -10.68
CA ILE A 443 3.92 2.56 -10.43
C ILE A 443 3.19 3.02 -11.71
N PRO A 444 3.86 3.26 -12.86
CA PRO A 444 3.17 3.58 -14.11
C PRO A 444 2.22 2.47 -14.59
N ILE A 445 2.63 1.20 -14.46
CA ILE A 445 1.81 0.04 -14.88
C ILE A 445 0.49 -0.01 -14.10
N LEU A 446 0.50 0.41 -12.83
CA LEU A 446 -0.71 0.49 -12.00
C LEU A 446 -1.54 1.74 -12.28
N LEU A 447 -0.91 2.86 -12.67
CA LEU A 447 -1.60 4.12 -12.95
C LEU A 447 -2.26 4.17 -14.34
N ILE A 448 -1.67 3.53 -15.37
CA ILE A 448 -2.21 3.56 -16.74
C ILE A 448 -3.65 3.00 -16.80
N PRO A 449 -3.97 1.83 -16.21
CA PRO A 449 -5.35 1.35 -16.15
C PRO A 449 -6.29 2.31 -15.43
N GLN A 450 -5.85 2.92 -14.32
CA GLN A 450 -6.63 3.92 -13.58
C GLN A 450 -6.93 5.16 -14.45
N LEU A 451 -6.03 5.52 -15.36
CA LEU A 451 -6.20 6.64 -16.29
C LEU A 451 -7.21 6.28 -17.40
N ILE A 452 -7.08 5.11 -18.00
CA ILE A 452 -7.92 4.70 -19.16
C ILE A 452 -9.34 4.38 -18.71
N LEU A 453 -9.50 3.70 -17.57
CA LEU A 453 -10.78 3.14 -17.11
C LEU A 453 -11.50 4.06 -16.10
N GLY A 454 -11.10 5.32 -16.01
CA GLY A 454 -11.72 6.33 -15.16
C GLY A 454 -13.03 6.93 -15.72
N GLY A 455 -13.33 6.71 -17.00
CA GLY A 455 -14.58 7.13 -17.65
C GLY A 455 -14.56 8.48 -18.39
N ILE A 456 -13.45 9.23 -18.31
CA ILE A 456 -13.26 10.51 -19.02
C ILE A 456 -12.39 10.38 -20.28
N VAL A 457 -11.25 9.69 -20.20
CA VAL A 457 -10.33 9.49 -21.34
C VAL A 457 -10.95 8.57 -22.38
N VAL A 458 -11.55 7.48 -21.91
CA VAL A 458 -12.36 6.58 -22.71
C VAL A 458 -13.76 6.53 -22.09
N LYS A 459 -14.77 6.97 -22.86
CA LYS A 459 -16.17 6.86 -22.44
C LYS A 459 -16.52 5.37 -22.32
N PHE A 460 -17.19 4.98 -21.24
CA PHE A 460 -17.53 3.57 -21.02
C PHE A 460 -18.36 2.97 -22.15
N ASP A 461 -19.23 3.77 -22.75
CA ASP A 461 -20.08 3.40 -23.89
C ASP A 461 -19.29 3.15 -25.20
N GLN A 462 -17.99 3.46 -25.21
CA GLN A 462 -17.08 3.31 -26.34
C GLN A 462 -15.94 2.32 -26.06
N ILE A 463 -16.00 1.57 -24.95
CA ILE A 463 -15.08 0.46 -24.68
C ILE A 463 -15.45 -0.74 -25.56
N ASN A 464 -14.51 -1.69 -25.73
CA ASN A 464 -14.75 -2.96 -26.39
C ASN A 464 -16.12 -3.55 -25.97
N PRO A 465 -17.05 -3.81 -26.93
CA PRO A 465 -18.39 -4.33 -26.65
C PRO A 465 -18.43 -5.61 -25.79
N ASP A 466 -17.40 -6.46 -25.86
CA ASP A 466 -17.31 -7.68 -25.03
C ASP A 466 -17.15 -7.37 -23.54
N MET A 467 -16.76 -6.13 -23.19
CA MET A 467 -16.41 -5.69 -21.85
C MET A 467 -17.40 -4.66 -21.29
N TYR A 468 -18.41 -4.28 -22.06
CA TYR A 468 -19.36 -3.21 -21.74
C TYR A 468 -20.81 -3.68 -21.72
N GLY A 469 -21.57 -3.29 -20.68
CA GLY A 469 -23.03 -3.43 -20.64
C GLY A 469 -23.68 -2.05 -20.77
N GLN A 470 -24.72 -1.90 -21.58
CA GLN A 470 -25.26 -0.57 -21.91
C GLN A 470 -25.97 0.14 -20.77
N ASP A 471 -26.32 -0.59 -19.72
CA ASP A 471 -27.11 -0.12 -18.59
C ASP A 471 -26.26 0.34 -17.40
N ASN A 472 -25.10 -0.28 -17.21
CA ASN A 472 -24.29 -0.11 -16.01
C ASN A 472 -22.84 0.16 -16.36
N THR A 473 -22.14 0.80 -15.43
CA THR A 473 -20.68 0.95 -15.52
C THR A 473 -19.96 -0.40 -15.69
N PRO A 474 -18.87 -0.49 -16.48
CA PRO A 474 -18.12 -1.73 -16.68
C PRO A 474 -17.58 -2.30 -15.37
N LEU A 475 -17.59 -3.63 -15.23
CA LEU A 475 -17.06 -4.33 -14.05
C LEU A 475 -15.57 -4.03 -13.82
N ILE A 476 -14.80 -3.89 -14.88
CA ILE A 476 -13.37 -3.55 -14.78
C ILE A 476 -13.18 -2.11 -14.29
N GLY A 477 -14.13 -1.22 -14.60
CA GLY A 477 -14.17 0.13 -14.03
C GLY A 477 -14.48 0.13 -12.53
N ASP A 478 -15.26 -0.83 -12.02
CA ASP A 478 -15.53 -0.97 -10.57
C ASP A 478 -14.26 -1.29 -9.77
N LEU A 479 -13.23 -1.86 -10.41
CA LEU A 479 -11.93 -2.13 -9.78
C LEU A 479 -11.04 -0.89 -9.66
N MET A 480 -11.38 0.21 -10.34
CA MET A 480 -10.56 1.41 -10.40
C MET A 480 -11.02 2.43 -9.36
N ALA A 481 -10.15 2.77 -8.41
CA ALA A 481 -10.42 3.81 -7.43
C ALA A 481 -10.60 5.18 -8.10
N SER A 482 -9.91 5.43 -9.22
CA SER A 482 -10.03 6.67 -9.98
C SER A 482 -11.45 6.91 -10.49
N ARG A 483 -12.14 5.84 -10.92
CA ARG A 483 -13.52 5.91 -11.43
C ARG A 483 -14.50 6.33 -10.34
N TRP A 484 -14.43 5.69 -9.17
CA TRP A 484 -15.29 6.02 -8.03
C TRP A 484 -15.06 7.45 -7.56
N ALA A 485 -13.81 7.86 -7.45
CA ALA A 485 -13.44 9.22 -7.05
C ALA A 485 -13.91 10.27 -8.06
N PHE A 486 -13.76 10.00 -9.35
CA PHE A 486 -14.12 10.93 -10.41
C PHE A 486 -15.63 11.12 -10.48
N GLU A 487 -16.40 10.04 -10.41
CA GLU A 487 -17.87 10.13 -10.32
C GLU A 487 -18.30 10.90 -9.07
N ALA A 488 -17.66 10.66 -7.91
CA ALA A 488 -17.98 11.38 -6.68
C ALA A 488 -17.78 12.89 -6.80
N LEU A 489 -16.67 13.33 -7.40
CA LEU A 489 -16.38 14.75 -7.62
C LEU A 489 -17.31 15.36 -8.67
N MET A 490 -17.53 14.71 -9.81
CA MET A 490 -18.40 15.24 -10.87
C MET A 490 -19.85 15.40 -10.41
N VAL A 491 -20.42 14.36 -9.78
CA VAL A 491 -21.79 14.39 -9.25
C VAL A 491 -21.92 15.47 -8.17
N SER A 492 -20.97 15.54 -7.24
CA SER A 492 -21.01 16.55 -6.18
C SER A 492 -20.82 17.96 -6.72
N GLN A 493 -19.89 18.17 -7.68
CA GLN A 493 -19.67 19.47 -8.32
C GLN A 493 -20.94 20.01 -8.98
N PHE A 494 -21.73 19.13 -9.59
CA PHE A 494 -22.99 19.52 -10.19
C PHE A 494 -24.11 19.70 -9.16
N MET A 495 -24.29 18.77 -8.21
CA MET A 495 -25.46 18.77 -7.32
C MET A 495 -25.32 19.66 -6.08
N GLU A 496 -24.12 19.73 -5.50
CA GLU A 496 -23.90 20.38 -4.20
C GLU A 496 -23.45 21.84 -4.32
N ASN A 497 -23.22 22.35 -5.54
CA ASN A 497 -22.79 23.73 -5.69
C ASN A 497 -23.92 24.71 -5.27
N PRO A 498 -23.57 25.88 -4.70
CA PRO A 498 -24.56 26.83 -4.20
C PRO A 498 -25.58 27.35 -5.21
N TYR A 499 -25.28 27.28 -6.51
CA TYR A 499 -26.18 27.72 -7.58
C TYR A 499 -27.22 26.65 -7.92
N GLU A 500 -26.81 25.40 -8.19
CA GLU A 500 -27.70 24.32 -8.66
C GLU A 500 -28.50 23.65 -7.55
N LYS A 501 -27.95 23.60 -6.33
CA LYS A 501 -28.58 22.89 -5.21
C LYS A 501 -30.07 23.20 -4.99
N PRO A 502 -30.55 24.46 -5.10
CA PRO A 502 -31.97 24.78 -4.98
C PRO A 502 -32.82 24.35 -6.17
N PHE A 503 -32.23 24.17 -7.35
CA PHE A 503 -32.94 23.85 -8.59
C PHE A 503 -32.93 22.35 -8.93
N TYR A 504 -32.00 21.59 -8.35
CA TYR A 504 -31.77 20.19 -8.70
C TYR A 504 -33.04 19.33 -8.70
N GLU A 505 -33.89 19.40 -7.67
CA GLU A 505 -35.12 18.59 -7.61
C GLU A 505 -36.15 18.99 -8.67
N THR A 506 -36.25 20.28 -8.98
CA THR A 506 -37.13 20.79 -10.04
C THR A 506 -36.59 20.40 -11.41
N ASP A 507 -35.29 20.55 -11.64
CA ASP A 507 -34.63 20.17 -12.90
C ASP A 507 -34.63 18.66 -13.11
N LYS A 508 -34.59 17.86 -12.03
CA LYS A 508 -34.80 16.41 -12.06
C LYS A 508 -36.18 16.03 -12.59
N GLN A 509 -37.23 16.62 -12.04
CA GLN A 509 -38.61 16.37 -12.51
C GLN A 509 -38.81 16.85 -13.94
N LYS A 510 -38.22 17.98 -14.30
CA LYS A 510 -38.24 18.54 -15.65
C LYS A 510 -37.59 17.58 -16.65
N ALA A 511 -36.37 17.13 -16.36
CA ALA A 511 -35.63 16.19 -17.20
C ALA A 511 -36.37 14.85 -17.34
N HIS A 512 -36.98 14.37 -16.27
CA HIS A 512 -37.79 13.16 -16.28
C HIS A 512 -39.02 13.31 -17.22
N ALA A 513 -39.79 14.40 -17.08
CA ALA A 513 -40.95 14.66 -17.94
C ALA A 513 -40.54 14.88 -19.41
N ASP A 514 -39.45 15.61 -19.66
CA ASP A 514 -38.91 15.83 -21.00
C ASP A 514 -38.49 14.52 -21.67
N TYR A 515 -37.76 13.67 -20.93
CA TYR A 515 -37.32 12.38 -21.43
C TYR A 515 -38.50 11.48 -21.80
N LYS A 516 -39.49 11.39 -20.90
CA LYS A 516 -40.68 10.56 -21.12
C LYS A 516 -41.47 11.03 -22.34
N LYS A 517 -41.69 12.34 -22.45
CA LYS A 517 -42.46 12.95 -23.55
C LYS A 517 -41.75 12.82 -24.90
N ASN A 518 -40.50 13.25 -25.01
CA ASN A 518 -39.85 13.47 -26.30
C ASN A 518 -39.15 12.21 -26.86
N TYR A 519 -38.64 11.34 -26.00
CA TYR A 519 -37.84 10.18 -26.45
C TYR A 519 -38.54 8.86 -26.16
N PHE A 520 -38.99 8.65 -24.93
CA PHE A 520 -39.56 7.38 -24.52
C PHE A 520 -40.88 7.08 -25.24
N LEU A 521 -41.86 7.99 -25.20
CA LEU A 521 -43.14 7.82 -25.89
C LEU A 521 -42.97 7.73 -27.41
N THR A 522 -42.12 8.58 -28.00
CA THR A 522 -41.77 8.52 -29.43
C THR A 522 -41.21 7.14 -29.81
N THR A 523 -40.35 6.56 -28.97
CA THR A 523 -39.79 5.23 -29.19
C THR A 523 -40.88 4.15 -29.08
N LEU A 524 -41.72 4.20 -28.05
CA LEU A 524 -42.83 3.24 -27.90
C LEU A 524 -43.82 3.31 -29.06
N SER A 525 -44.16 4.51 -29.53
CA SER A 525 -45.03 4.73 -30.69
C SER A 525 -44.40 4.17 -31.96
N ALA A 526 -43.11 4.42 -32.21
CA ALA A 526 -42.41 3.84 -33.36
C ALA A 526 -42.40 2.30 -33.35
N LYS A 527 -42.19 1.68 -32.17
CA LYS A 527 -42.25 0.21 -32.03
C LYS A 527 -43.67 -0.33 -32.16
N THR A 528 -44.66 0.40 -31.66
CA THR A 528 -46.10 0.05 -31.80
C THR A 528 -46.54 0.13 -33.26
N ALA A 529 -46.12 1.16 -34.00
CA ALA A 529 -46.36 1.30 -35.42
C ALA A 529 -45.72 0.16 -36.22
N TYR A 530 -44.50 -0.26 -35.88
CA TYR A 530 -43.89 -1.46 -36.46
C TYR A 530 -44.74 -2.71 -36.22
N CYS A 531 -45.16 -2.96 -34.98
CA CYS A 531 -46.01 -4.10 -34.64
C CYS A 531 -47.39 -4.05 -35.32
N ALA A 532 -47.94 -2.85 -35.55
CA ALA A 532 -49.22 -2.67 -36.25
C ALA A 532 -49.15 -2.96 -37.76
N ASN A 533 -47.97 -2.74 -38.36
CA ASN A 533 -47.69 -2.90 -39.79
C ASN A 533 -47.04 -4.26 -40.14
N ALA A 534 -46.69 -5.08 -39.15
CA ALA A 534 -46.24 -6.45 -39.36
C ALA A 534 -47.42 -7.31 -39.84
N GLU A 535 -47.68 -7.33 -41.15
CA GLU A 535 -48.69 -8.19 -41.79
C GLU A 535 -48.33 -9.67 -41.61
N ASP A 536 -49.15 -10.45 -40.88
CA ASP A 536 -49.12 -11.91 -40.59
C ASP A 536 -47.78 -12.59 -40.25
N LYS A 537 -46.64 -11.92 -40.43
CA LYS A 537 -45.27 -12.34 -40.17
C LYS A 537 -44.88 -11.86 -38.78
N LYS A 538 -45.15 -12.71 -37.80
CA LYS A 538 -44.74 -12.54 -36.40
C LYS A 538 -43.27 -12.93 -36.24
N ASP A 539 -42.40 -12.24 -36.96
CA ASP A 539 -40.96 -12.49 -36.96
C ASP A 539 -40.36 -12.23 -35.56
N GLU A 540 -39.13 -12.69 -35.32
CA GLU A 540 -38.46 -12.58 -34.02
C GLU A 540 -38.42 -11.14 -33.48
N THR A 541 -38.25 -10.16 -34.38
CA THR A 541 -38.28 -8.71 -34.07
C THR A 541 -39.63 -8.26 -33.53
N PHE A 542 -40.74 -8.77 -34.08
CA PHE A 542 -42.08 -8.47 -33.60
C PHE A 542 -42.26 -8.96 -32.15
N ILE A 543 -41.87 -10.20 -31.88
CA ILE A 543 -41.95 -10.79 -30.53
C ILE A 543 -41.08 -9.99 -29.54
N LYS A 544 -39.87 -9.59 -29.96
CA LYS A 544 -38.95 -8.78 -29.17
C LYS A 544 -39.55 -7.41 -28.80
N TYR A 545 -40.07 -6.67 -29.77
CA TYR A 545 -40.70 -5.37 -29.51
C TYR A 545 -41.94 -5.49 -28.65
N LEU A 546 -42.76 -6.52 -28.85
CA LEU A 546 -43.97 -6.71 -28.06
C LEU A 546 -43.67 -7.05 -26.60
N ARG A 547 -42.59 -7.79 -26.35
CA ARG A 547 -42.06 -8.05 -24.99
C ARG A 547 -41.54 -6.77 -24.34
N LEU A 548 -40.80 -5.95 -25.08
CA LEU A 548 -40.33 -4.62 -24.64
C LEU A 548 -41.51 -3.73 -24.27
N LEU A 549 -42.48 -3.55 -25.18
CA LEU A 549 -43.69 -2.76 -24.96
C LEU A 549 -44.44 -3.22 -23.71
N LYS A 550 -44.65 -4.53 -23.55
CA LYS A 550 -45.35 -5.10 -22.39
C LYS A 550 -44.65 -4.78 -21.06
N ARG A 551 -43.32 -4.82 -21.04
CA ARG A 551 -42.51 -4.52 -19.85
C ARG A 551 -42.56 -3.02 -19.54
N GLU A 552 -42.23 -2.18 -20.51
CA GLU A 552 -42.16 -0.73 -20.34
C GLU A 552 -43.52 -0.14 -19.95
N ILE A 553 -44.60 -0.57 -20.61
CA ILE A 553 -45.97 -0.14 -20.27
C ILE A 553 -46.35 -0.58 -18.87
N LYS A 554 -45.96 -1.78 -18.42
CA LYS A 554 -46.24 -2.23 -17.05
C LYS A 554 -45.62 -1.29 -16.03
N GLN A 555 -44.36 -0.91 -16.25
CA GLN A 555 -43.64 0.02 -15.38
C GLN A 555 -44.29 1.41 -15.41
N GLN A 556 -44.68 1.90 -16.60
CA GLN A 556 -45.38 3.18 -16.72
C GLN A 556 -46.75 3.20 -16.05
N MET A 557 -47.52 2.11 -16.11
CA MET A 557 -48.80 2.00 -15.40
C MET A 557 -48.65 2.02 -13.87
N GLN A 558 -47.49 1.58 -13.34
CA GLN A 558 -47.17 1.68 -11.91
C GLN A 558 -46.73 3.10 -11.54
N GLU A 559 -46.00 3.76 -12.43
CA GLU A 559 -45.46 5.10 -12.23
C GLU A 559 -46.53 6.19 -12.33
N VAL A 560 -47.49 6.04 -13.26
CA VAL A 560 -48.61 6.97 -13.49
C VAL A 560 -49.96 6.21 -13.41
N PRO A 561 -50.46 5.89 -12.20
CA PRO A 561 -51.70 5.11 -12.03
C PRO A 561 -52.97 5.82 -12.53
N THR A 562 -52.89 7.13 -12.77
CA THR A 562 -54.01 7.97 -13.23
C THR A 562 -54.38 7.72 -14.68
N VAL A 563 -53.43 7.30 -15.52
CA VAL A 563 -53.67 6.99 -16.94
C VAL A 563 -53.77 5.47 -17.09
N LYS A 564 -54.94 4.96 -17.47
CA LYS A 564 -55.24 3.52 -17.48
C LYS A 564 -55.23 2.95 -18.90
N LEU A 565 -54.56 1.82 -19.08
CA LEU A 565 -54.61 1.04 -20.31
C LEU A 565 -55.53 -0.19 -20.15
N ALA A 566 -56.67 -0.19 -20.84
CA ALA A 566 -57.63 -1.31 -20.79
C ALA A 566 -57.15 -2.56 -21.57
N VAL A 567 -56.25 -2.38 -22.55
CA VAL A 567 -55.80 -3.45 -23.46
C VAL A 567 -54.47 -4.10 -23.07
N TYR A 568 -53.98 -3.90 -21.83
CA TYR A 568 -52.68 -4.42 -21.39
C TYR A 568 -52.53 -5.94 -21.59
N GLU A 569 -53.57 -6.72 -21.28
CA GLU A 569 -53.56 -8.17 -21.45
C GLU A 569 -53.54 -8.64 -22.91
N GLN A 570 -53.85 -7.74 -23.86
CA GLN A 570 -53.78 -8.00 -25.30
C GLN A 570 -52.37 -7.78 -25.87
N LEU A 571 -51.41 -7.32 -25.05
CA LEU A 571 -49.98 -7.23 -25.38
C LEU A 571 -49.33 -8.63 -25.33
N ASN A 572 -49.80 -9.54 -26.16
CA ASN A 572 -49.13 -10.80 -26.44
C ASN A 572 -49.17 -11.11 -27.95
N PRO A 573 -48.27 -11.95 -28.48
CA PRO A 573 -48.17 -12.19 -29.91
C PRO A 573 -49.46 -12.72 -30.55
N GLU A 574 -50.36 -13.37 -29.79
CA GLU A 574 -51.59 -13.97 -30.31
C GLU A 574 -52.76 -12.97 -30.41
N LYS A 575 -52.87 -12.04 -29.45
CA LYS A 575 -54.01 -11.12 -29.29
C LYS A 575 -53.75 -9.69 -29.77
N PHE A 576 -52.52 -9.38 -30.16
CA PHE A 576 -52.18 -8.04 -30.65
C PHE A 576 -52.81 -7.79 -32.02
N THR A 577 -53.65 -6.76 -32.10
CA THR A 577 -54.38 -6.37 -33.31
C THR A 577 -54.14 -4.90 -33.64
N LYS A 578 -54.52 -4.47 -34.86
CA LYS A 578 -54.53 -3.04 -35.22
C LYS A 578 -55.38 -2.19 -34.27
N SER A 579 -56.46 -2.73 -33.71
CA SER A 579 -57.25 -2.08 -32.65
C SER A 579 -56.49 -1.95 -31.33
N THR A 580 -55.68 -2.94 -30.96
CA THR A 580 -54.79 -2.86 -29.78
C THR A 580 -53.74 -1.77 -29.97
N ALA A 581 -53.15 -1.66 -31.17
CA ALA A 581 -52.22 -0.58 -31.51
C ALA A 581 -52.88 0.81 -31.44
N GLN A 582 -54.09 0.98 -31.97
CA GLN A 582 -54.84 2.24 -31.85
C GLN A 582 -55.15 2.62 -30.39
N ALA A 583 -55.46 1.64 -29.54
CA ALA A 583 -55.67 1.88 -28.12
C ALA A 583 -54.37 2.28 -27.40
N LEU A 584 -53.22 1.72 -27.81
CA LEU A 584 -51.90 2.14 -27.30
C LEU A 584 -51.55 3.56 -27.71
N GLU A 585 -51.80 3.96 -28.96
CA GLU A 585 -51.54 5.34 -29.39
C GLU A 585 -52.40 6.34 -28.63
N LYS A 586 -53.67 6.01 -28.33
CA LYS A 586 -54.51 6.85 -27.44
C LYS A 586 -53.93 6.96 -26.03
N TYR A 587 -53.45 5.84 -25.48
CA TYR A 587 -52.79 5.82 -24.18
C TYR A 587 -51.51 6.67 -24.17
N TYR A 588 -50.71 6.62 -25.24
CA TYR A 588 -49.52 7.46 -25.40
C TYR A 588 -49.87 8.95 -25.48
N GLN A 589 -50.96 9.33 -26.16
CA GLN A 589 -51.44 10.73 -26.19
C GLN A 589 -51.89 11.21 -24.81
N GLU A 590 -52.55 10.37 -24.01
CA GLU A 590 -52.92 10.71 -22.64
C GLU A 590 -51.69 10.88 -21.73
N LEU A 591 -50.70 9.99 -21.86
CA LEU A 591 -49.42 10.12 -21.16
C LEU A 591 -48.65 11.37 -21.60
N GLU A 592 -48.62 11.67 -22.89
CA GLU A 592 -47.98 12.86 -23.43
C GLU A 592 -48.60 14.12 -22.83
N LYS A 593 -49.94 14.18 -22.73
CA LYS A 593 -50.65 15.27 -22.06
C LYS A 593 -50.27 15.38 -20.59
N TYR A 594 -50.21 14.26 -19.86
CA TYR A 594 -49.78 14.23 -18.46
C TYR A 594 -48.35 14.75 -18.27
N TYR A 595 -47.39 14.24 -19.05
CA TYR A 595 -45.99 14.67 -18.96
C TYR A 595 -45.80 16.12 -19.42
N ASN A 596 -46.57 16.58 -20.41
CA ASN A 596 -46.53 17.97 -20.84
C ASN A 596 -47.09 18.93 -19.78
N GLN A 597 -48.19 18.57 -19.11
CA GLN A 597 -48.72 19.33 -17.98
C GLN A 597 -47.74 19.36 -16.80
N THR A 598 -47.13 18.21 -16.49
CA THR A 598 -46.09 18.10 -15.47
C THR A 598 -44.89 18.98 -15.80
N TYR A 599 -44.42 18.93 -17.06
CA TYR A 599 -43.32 19.76 -17.55
C TYR A 599 -43.62 21.26 -17.40
N ILE A 600 -44.80 21.72 -17.84
CA ILE A 600 -45.21 23.12 -17.73
C ILE A 600 -45.23 23.56 -16.26
N LYS A 601 -45.88 22.78 -15.39
CA LYS A 601 -45.96 23.08 -13.95
C LYS A 601 -44.58 23.21 -13.31
N VAL A 602 -43.67 22.28 -13.61
CA VAL A 602 -42.31 22.26 -13.06
C VAL A 602 -41.48 23.44 -13.58
N VAL A 603 -41.65 23.82 -14.85
CA VAL A 603 -41.00 25.02 -15.41
C VAL A 603 -41.53 26.29 -14.76
N GLU A 604 -42.84 26.40 -14.52
CA GLU A 604 -43.44 27.53 -13.80
C GLU A 604 -42.92 27.62 -12.36
N GLU A 605 -42.80 26.50 -11.64
CA GLU A 605 -42.20 26.44 -10.29
C GLU A 605 -40.74 26.91 -10.32
N ARG A 606 -39.96 26.46 -11.30
CA ARG A 606 -38.57 26.88 -11.48
C ARG A 606 -38.45 28.38 -11.75
N ASP A 607 -39.27 28.90 -12.66
CA ASP A 607 -39.29 30.32 -13.03
C ASP A 607 -39.79 31.20 -11.88
N ALA A 608 -40.68 30.69 -11.03
CA ALA A 608 -41.10 31.34 -9.79
C ALA A 608 -39.92 31.50 -8.81
N ILE A 609 -39.08 30.47 -8.65
CA ILE A 609 -37.87 30.55 -7.82
C ILE A 609 -36.91 31.60 -8.39
N ILE A 610 -36.69 31.59 -9.70
CA ILE A 610 -35.79 32.53 -10.39
C ILE A 610 -36.30 33.97 -10.29
N SER A 611 -37.56 34.21 -10.63
CA SER A 611 -38.17 35.55 -10.55
C SER A 611 -38.21 36.08 -9.11
N GLY A 612 -38.37 35.20 -8.11
CA GLY A 612 -38.23 35.55 -6.70
C GLY A 612 -36.82 36.06 -6.33
N GLN A 613 -35.79 35.58 -7.01
CA GLN A 613 -34.39 35.97 -6.83
C GLN A 613 -33.92 37.09 -7.79
N MET A 614 -34.80 37.59 -8.68
CA MET A 614 -34.47 38.63 -9.67
C MET A 614 -35.41 39.85 -9.59
N ARG A 615 -36.01 40.14 -8.42
CA ARG A 615 -37.02 41.21 -8.30
C ARG A 615 -36.46 42.62 -8.50
N THR A 616 -35.21 42.84 -8.12
CA THR A 616 -34.49 44.11 -8.33
C THR A 616 -33.30 43.93 -9.26
N GLU A 617 -32.82 45.02 -9.86
CA GLU A 617 -31.63 44.98 -10.73
C GLU A 617 -30.39 44.48 -9.99
N GLU A 618 -30.23 44.85 -8.71
CA GLU A 618 -29.16 44.35 -7.84
C GLU A 618 -29.25 42.85 -7.61
N GLN A 619 -30.46 42.34 -7.31
CA GLN A 619 -30.68 40.90 -7.13
C GLN A 619 -30.43 40.11 -8.41
N ARG A 620 -30.81 40.65 -9.57
CA ARG A 620 -30.51 40.06 -10.88
C ARG A 620 -29.00 39.98 -11.13
N LYS A 621 -28.24 41.05 -10.86
CA LYS A 621 -26.77 41.05 -10.96
C LYS A 621 -26.15 40.03 -10.01
N ALA A 622 -26.63 39.95 -8.76
CA ALA A 622 -26.15 38.98 -7.79
C ALA A 622 -26.44 37.52 -8.20
N PHE A 623 -27.63 37.24 -8.75
CA PHE A 623 -27.98 35.91 -9.26
C PHE A 623 -27.10 35.48 -10.44
N LEU A 624 -26.88 36.37 -11.41
CA LEU A 624 -26.01 36.10 -12.55
C LEU A 624 -24.55 35.90 -12.10
N ALA A 625 -24.04 36.75 -11.21
CA ALA A 625 -22.71 36.57 -10.63
C ALA A 625 -22.58 35.22 -9.89
N LYS A 626 -23.64 34.80 -9.17
CA LYS A 626 -23.68 33.49 -8.51
C LYS A 626 -23.64 32.34 -9.53
N LYS A 627 -24.36 32.44 -10.65
CA LYS A 627 -24.27 31.46 -11.73
C LYS A 627 -22.85 31.38 -12.27
N LEU A 628 -22.27 32.50 -12.69
CA LEU A 628 -20.93 32.56 -13.30
C LEU A 628 -19.82 32.04 -12.37
N ARG A 629 -20.03 32.13 -11.05
CA ARG A 629 -19.06 31.74 -10.01
C ARG A 629 -19.15 30.27 -9.56
N PHE A 630 -20.33 29.66 -9.56
CA PHE A 630 -20.53 28.33 -8.98
C PHE A 630 -20.97 27.24 -9.98
N HIS A 631 -21.59 27.63 -11.08
CA HIS A 631 -21.99 26.72 -12.15
C HIS A 631 -20.85 26.54 -13.15
N ASN A 632 -20.72 25.38 -13.77
CA ASN A 632 -19.79 25.13 -14.87
C ASN A 632 -20.48 24.37 -16.00
N GLU A 633 -20.51 24.96 -17.19
CA GLU A 633 -21.25 24.46 -18.35
C GLU A 633 -20.72 23.09 -18.80
N ARG A 634 -19.40 22.92 -18.80
CA ARG A 634 -18.78 21.67 -19.22
C ARG A 634 -19.07 20.52 -18.27
N VAL A 635 -19.13 20.79 -16.96
CA VAL A 635 -19.54 19.79 -15.96
C VAL A 635 -20.99 19.40 -16.21
N GLU A 636 -21.90 20.36 -16.40
CA GLU A 636 -23.31 20.10 -16.76
C GLU A 636 -23.42 19.23 -18.00
N ASP A 637 -22.74 19.59 -19.10
CA ASP A 637 -22.78 18.85 -20.36
C ASP A 637 -22.39 17.37 -20.20
N LEU A 638 -21.38 17.09 -19.38
CA LEU A 638 -20.90 15.71 -19.17
C LEU A 638 -21.86 14.88 -18.31
N VAL A 639 -22.39 15.46 -17.23
CA VAL A 639 -23.26 14.73 -16.30
C VAL A 639 -24.71 14.63 -16.81
N THR A 640 -25.12 15.54 -17.70
CA THR A 640 -26.42 15.47 -18.37
C THR A 640 -26.36 14.76 -19.72
N ASN A 641 -25.18 14.64 -20.33
CA ASN A 641 -24.96 13.94 -21.59
C ASN A 641 -25.93 14.37 -22.72
N THR A 642 -26.27 15.66 -22.79
CA THR A 642 -27.24 16.23 -23.76
C THR A 642 -26.75 16.17 -25.21
N VAL A 643 -25.44 16.10 -25.41
CA VAL A 643 -24.77 16.10 -26.73
C VAL A 643 -24.74 14.71 -27.37
N THR A 644 -25.20 13.65 -26.69
CA THR A 644 -25.20 12.29 -27.26
C THR A 644 -26.17 12.13 -28.44
N ASP A 645 -25.71 11.48 -29.51
CA ASP A 645 -26.56 11.09 -30.65
C ASP A 645 -27.53 9.96 -30.25
N GLN A 646 -27.09 9.07 -29.36
CA GLN A 646 -27.90 7.97 -28.84
C GLN A 646 -28.50 8.37 -27.48
N ARG A 647 -29.70 8.96 -27.50
CA ARG A 647 -30.41 9.42 -26.28
C ARG A 647 -31.11 8.29 -25.52
N ILE A 648 -31.51 7.24 -26.24
CA ILE A 648 -32.16 6.04 -25.73
C ILE A 648 -31.60 4.82 -26.47
N VAL A 649 -31.33 3.74 -25.75
CA VAL A 649 -30.81 2.50 -26.34
C VAL A 649 -31.58 1.30 -25.82
N GLU A 650 -31.81 0.32 -26.70
CA GLU A 650 -32.48 -0.92 -26.35
C GLU A 650 -31.44 -1.98 -25.94
N TYR A 651 -31.46 -2.39 -24.68
CA TYR A 651 -30.54 -3.38 -24.12
C TYR A 651 -31.31 -4.41 -23.31
N GLU A 652 -31.08 -5.71 -23.52
CA GLU A 652 -31.74 -6.80 -22.78
C GLU A 652 -33.28 -6.67 -22.65
N GLY A 653 -33.94 -6.16 -23.70
CA GLY A 653 -35.39 -5.98 -23.71
C GLY A 653 -35.90 -4.92 -22.73
N LYS A 654 -35.09 -3.89 -22.44
CA LYS A 654 -35.49 -2.62 -21.82
C LYS A 654 -34.97 -1.42 -22.58
N LEU A 655 -35.63 -0.28 -22.38
CA LEU A 655 -35.16 1.01 -22.84
C LEU A 655 -34.26 1.65 -21.77
N VAL A 656 -32.98 1.83 -22.11
CA VAL A 656 -31.99 2.48 -21.24
C VAL A 656 -31.86 3.94 -21.66
N HIS A 657 -32.05 4.86 -20.71
CA HIS A 657 -31.82 6.27 -20.95
C HIS A 657 -30.31 6.57 -20.97
N LYS A 658 -29.86 7.36 -21.95
CA LYS A 658 -28.46 7.81 -22.05
C LYS A 658 -28.33 9.31 -21.84
N ILE A 659 -29.42 10.04 -22.05
CA ILE A 659 -29.53 11.45 -21.70
C ILE A 659 -29.95 11.60 -20.23
N TYR A 660 -29.54 12.71 -19.62
CA TYR A 660 -29.83 13.12 -18.25
C TYR A 660 -29.42 12.13 -17.14
N PRO A 661 -28.29 11.39 -17.21
CA PRO A 661 -27.98 10.35 -16.24
C PRO A 661 -27.98 10.86 -14.78
N ILE A 662 -27.52 12.09 -14.55
CA ILE A 662 -27.52 12.74 -13.22
C ILE A 662 -28.91 12.95 -12.58
N PHE A 663 -29.98 12.94 -13.38
CA PHE A 663 -31.35 13.17 -12.92
C PHE A 663 -32.15 11.88 -12.74
N PHE A 664 -31.63 10.74 -13.18
CA PHE A 664 -32.31 9.45 -13.02
C PHE A 664 -31.67 8.66 -11.87
N ASN A 665 -32.52 8.21 -10.95
CA ASN A 665 -32.09 7.25 -9.93
C ASN A 665 -31.92 5.86 -10.59
N PRO A 666 -31.06 4.98 -10.06
CA PRO A 666 -30.93 3.62 -10.58
C PRO A 666 -32.26 2.85 -10.48
N ASP A 667 -32.67 2.24 -11.59
CA ASP A 667 -33.93 1.51 -11.71
C ASP A 667 -33.88 0.14 -11.01
N SER A 668 -34.92 -0.17 -10.21
CA SER A 668 -35.29 -1.50 -9.69
C SER A 668 -34.12 -2.45 -9.37
N PRO A 669 -33.44 -2.30 -8.22
CA PRO A 669 -32.33 -3.17 -7.83
C PRO A 669 -32.78 -4.63 -7.79
N ALA A 670 -32.04 -5.52 -8.47
CA ALA A 670 -32.43 -6.92 -8.59
C ALA A 670 -32.38 -7.65 -7.25
N ASN A 671 -31.48 -7.23 -6.36
CA ASN A 671 -31.26 -7.79 -5.02
C ASN A 671 -30.83 -6.68 -4.04
N SER A 672 -30.85 -6.97 -2.73
CA SER A 672 -30.42 -6.03 -1.68
C SER A 672 -28.96 -5.59 -1.79
N LEU A 673 -28.11 -6.34 -2.49
CA LEU A 673 -26.69 -6.03 -2.72
C LEU A 673 -26.41 -5.46 -4.12
N ASP A 674 -27.45 -5.17 -4.90
CA ASP A 674 -27.28 -4.59 -6.22
C ASP A 674 -26.99 -3.09 -6.13
N TYR A 675 -25.71 -2.77 -6.22
CA TYR A 675 -25.17 -1.41 -6.15
C TYR A 675 -24.80 -0.82 -7.52
N ARG A 676 -24.88 -1.63 -8.58
CA ARG A 676 -24.43 -1.21 -9.89
C ARG A 676 -25.44 -0.22 -10.46
N SER A 677 -24.92 0.81 -11.10
CA SER A 677 -25.73 1.83 -11.76
C SER A 677 -25.03 2.35 -13.00
N HIS A 678 -25.78 3.14 -13.78
CA HIS A 678 -25.21 4.02 -14.79
C HIS A 678 -24.23 5.02 -14.17
N PHE A 679 -23.34 5.52 -15.01
CA PHE A 679 -22.34 6.50 -14.63
C PHE A 679 -22.98 7.87 -14.39
N TYR A 680 -22.52 8.58 -13.36
CA TYR A 680 -23.10 9.84 -12.87
C TYR A 680 -24.48 9.71 -12.22
N ALA A 681 -24.89 8.51 -11.80
CA ALA A 681 -26.10 8.38 -11.00
C ALA A 681 -25.99 9.25 -9.71
N PRO A 682 -27.05 9.96 -9.31
CA PRO A 682 -27.02 10.85 -8.14
C PRO A 682 -27.00 10.09 -6.80
N VAL A 683 -27.56 8.89 -6.80
CA VAL A 683 -27.62 7.98 -5.65
C VAL A 683 -27.27 6.57 -6.09
N LYS A 684 -26.78 5.76 -5.15
CA LYS A 684 -26.51 4.33 -5.30
C LYS A 684 -27.39 3.55 -4.35
N HIS A 685 -27.83 2.37 -4.76
CA HIS A 685 -28.66 1.51 -3.91
C HIS A 685 -27.80 0.49 -3.17
N ILE A 686 -27.97 0.34 -1.87
CA ILE A 686 -27.34 -0.73 -1.09
C ILE A 686 -28.19 -1.06 0.13
N PHE A 687 -28.38 -2.35 0.41
CA PHE A 687 -29.17 -2.88 1.53
C PHE A 687 -30.60 -2.32 1.63
N GLY A 688 -31.24 -1.99 0.51
CA GLY A 688 -32.60 -1.42 0.50
C GLY A 688 -32.65 0.10 0.68
N TYR A 689 -31.50 0.78 0.81
CA TYR A 689 -31.40 2.22 0.98
C TYR A 689 -30.71 2.88 -0.21
N TYR A 690 -31.15 4.10 -0.56
CA TYR A 690 -30.46 4.97 -1.50
C TYR A 690 -29.47 5.84 -0.74
N VAL A 691 -28.19 5.73 -1.08
CA VAL A 691 -27.09 6.49 -0.49
C VAL A 691 -26.56 7.48 -1.53
N PRO A 692 -26.31 8.76 -1.18
CA PRO A 692 -25.72 9.71 -2.11
C PRO A 692 -24.39 9.21 -2.67
N THR A 693 -24.17 9.42 -3.97
CA THR A 693 -22.99 8.90 -4.69
C THR A 693 -21.66 9.32 -4.07
N LEU A 694 -21.58 10.52 -3.49
CA LEU A 694 -20.39 10.98 -2.76
C LEU A 694 -19.97 10.01 -1.64
N TYR A 695 -20.89 9.73 -0.71
CA TYR A 695 -20.59 8.91 0.46
C TYR A 695 -20.42 7.44 0.08
N PHE A 696 -21.22 6.95 -0.86
CA PHE A 696 -21.10 5.59 -1.35
C PHE A 696 -19.72 5.35 -1.98
N ASN A 697 -19.32 6.21 -2.92
CA ASN A 697 -18.06 6.06 -3.65
C ASN A 697 -16.84 6.20 -2.73
N ILE A 698 -16.86 7.14 -1.77
CA ILE A 698 -15.84 7.22 -0.72
C ILE A 698 -15.80 5.91 0.09
N GLY A 699 -16.96 5.39 0.50
CA GLY A 699 -17.08 4.12 1.21
C GLY A 699 -16.46 2.95 0.44
N VAL A 700 -16.71 2.85 -0.87
CA VAL A 700 -16.10 1.82 -1.72
C VAL A 700 -14.57 1.92 -1.72
N ILE A 701 -14.00 3.11 -1.87
CA ILE A 701 -12.54 3.33 -1.84
C ILE A 701 -11.95 2.90 -0.48
N TRP A 702 -12.65 3.14 0.63
CA TRP A 702 -12.24 2.67 1.95
C TRP A 702 -12.35 1.15 2.11
N VAL A 703 -13.39 0.53 1.55
CA VAL A 703 -13.50 -0.95 1.50
C VAL A 703 -12.34 -1.55 0.70
N MET A 704 -12.01 -0.98 -0.47
CA MET A 704 -10.83 -1.40 -1.24
C MET A 704 -9.53 -1.26 -0.43
N SER A 705 -9.38 -0.17 0.32
CA SER A 705 -8.23 0.06 1.21
C SER A 705 -8.15 -0.97 2.34
N LEU A 706 -9.31 -1.36 2.92
CA LEU A 706 -9.39 -2.40 3.94
C LEU A 706 -9.03 -3.77 3.38
N LEU A 707 -9.48 -4.11 2.17
CA LEU A 707 -9.07 -5.35 1.50
C LEU A 707 -7.56 -5.40 1.27
N LEU A 708 -6.95 -4.29 0.87
CA LEU A 708 -5.50 -4.17 0.74
C LEU A 708 -4.76 -4.27 2.09
N TYR A 709 -5.38 -3.83 3.19
CA TYR A 709 -4.82 -4.07 4.52
C TYR A 709 -4.79 -5.56 4.86
N ILE A 710 -5.87 -6.28 4.54
CA ILE A 710 -5.94 -7.73 4.76
C ILE A 710 -4.85 -8.44 3.93
N THR A 711 -4.67 -8.09 2.65
CA THR A 711 -3.60 -8.68 1.82
C THR A 711 -2.21 -8.35 2.34
N LEU A 712 -2.01 -7.13 2.85
CA LEU A 712 -0.76 -6.69 3.46
C LEU A 712 -0.47 -7.52 4.72
N TYR A 713 -1.46 -7.65 5.62
CA TYR A 713 -1.34 -8.40 6.87
C TYR A 713 -0.99 -9.87 6.62
N PHE A 714 -1.65 -10.54 5.68
CA PHE A 714 -1.38 -11.95 5.38
C PHE A 714 -0.22 -12.21 4.41
N LYS A 715 0.46 -11.16 3.90
CA LYS A 715 1.54 -11.28 2.90
C LYS A 715 1.10 -12.01 1.62
N THR A 716 -0.17 -11.87 1.24
CA THR A 716 -0.79 -12.65 0.16
C THR A 716 -0.04 -12.56 -1.16
N PHE A 717 0.32 -11.35 -1.60
CA PHE A 717 1.05 -11.16 -2.87
C PHE A 717 2.47 -11.74 -2.85
N ARG A 718 3.19 -11.58 -1.73
CA ARG A 718 4.52 -12.19 -1.55
C ARG A 718 4.44 -13.72 -1.59
N TRP A 719 3.40 -14.29 -0.99
CA TRP A 719 3.15 -15.72 -1.01
C TRP A 719 2.85 -16.21 -2.44
N LEU A 720 1.98 -15.52 -3.18
CA LEU A 720 1.67 -15.82 -4.59
C LEU A 720 2.92 -15.86 -5.47
N LEU A 721 3.78 -14.83 -5.38
CA LEU A 721 5.04 -14.80 -6.14
C LEU A 721 6.03 -15.91 -5.74
N SER A 722 6.07 -16.28 -4.45
CA SER A 722 6.95 -17.34 -3.98
C SER A 722 6.50 -18.75 -4.39
N ARG A 723 5.20 -18.96 -4.63
CA ARG A 723 4.65 -20.23 -5.11
C ARG A 723 5.10 -20.56 -6.53
N GLY A 724 5.24 -19.54 -7.39
CA GLY A 724 5.81 -19.72 -8.73
C GLY A 724 7.22 -20.30 -8.72
N LYS A 725 8.02 -20.03 -7.68
CA LYS A 725 9.41 -20.53 -7.53
C LYS A 725 9.54 -21.92 -6.90
N LYS A 726 8.43 -22.53 -6.44
CA LYS A 726 8.43 -23.92 -5.94
C LYS A 726 7.89 -24.92 -6.98
N ALA A 727 7.47 -24.43 -8.15
CA ALA A 727 6.97 -25.23 -9.27
C ALA A 727 8.01 -25.40 -10.39
N GLU A 728 9.21 -24.85 -10.20
CA GLU A 728 10.47 -25.18 -10.89
C GLU A 728 11.39 -25.84 -9.88
#